data_AF-A0A316QUS1-F1
#
_entry.id   AF-A0A316QUS1-F1
#
_cell.length_a   1.000
_cell.length_b   1.000
_cell.length_c   1.000
_cell.angle_alpha   90.00
_cell.angle_beta   90.00
_cell.angle_gamma   90.00
#
_symmetry.space_group_name_H-M   'P 1'
#
loop_
_entity.id
_entity.type
_entity.pdbx_description
1 polymer ?
#
loop_
_entity_poly.entity_id
_entity_poly.type
_entity_poly.pdbx_seq_one_letter_code
_entity_poly.pdbx_strand_id
1 'polypeptide(L)'
;MRTKNIAMILTLALMAGLCQTAAPSQAATPKLSAKKLTIKIGKTAALKVKKTSKKAKWSIVSGKKNIRLTAKKKTSVKVKAVKVGKAKISCKIGKKKLICKVTVKGTVKPVESATPVVSATPTQKPSQSPVATASATPTSTVAPTSTPAQTPVSTPDYEIKTINTPGPTADYDCLKVEVGEYKHYFCPSAPGTIPRLQIKFFGTDIWRTDIEQIIISDSNKVPSEALGQFDLSEKQNGSVMAWYTDKDNDGKFEMTIGQDGGVVANANSSYLFSTIQNEEEKEPFLVGIENLDTSHVEDMSFMFYFSEDQTTEFDLGDNFDTSHVKDISAMFYVMGGSSLKKIRLGNEFDVSKVEKQSGTFEYTGAGGSLYCYVKDDTTRQWFLKHAEEMNWHIGVNTDWDYKPEYDEYIVNEQSMGLAGVPIRTHEPTDNRIMAEPAKYTELPSKDENGYPISYVTDTKRYYFFGTEIKRDDIEELTIETSCKVPEKALGQFDLSEKQNGSVMAWYTDKDKDGLYEMTIGQEGGVVANPNCCYLFCDLSQINGMGNLYTSGVTDMSYMFLDYNTENGTMLNLGNNFDTSNVKRMDGMFAYFGAESGRLDVRLGKAFTFKSLEKVPLLMYYKTPVEYEGSVFVSFEEVADYIRNSKKGSTLAMYHTAVIENYPDWN
;
A
#
# COMPACT_ATOMS: atom_id res chain seq x y z
N MET A 1 -5.33 36.03 -67.39
CA MET A 1 -4.16 36.72 -67.98
C MET A 1 -3.47 37.47 -66.86
N ARG A 2 -2.16 37.22 -66.57
CA ARG A 2 -1.05 38.13 -66.93
C ARG A 2 -1.46 39.59 -66.74
N THR A 3 -0.86 40.44 -65.90
CA THR A 3 0.55 40.65 -65.49
C THR A 3 0.49 41.80 -64.45
N LYS A 4 1.26 41.81 -63.36
CA LYS A 4 2.51 42.62 -63.21
C LYS A 4 2.35 44.04 -63.78
N ASN A 5 2.64 45.15 -63.10
CA ASN A 5 3.75 45.40 -62.18
C ASN A 5 3.86 46.92 -61.85
N ILE A 6 4.53 47.25 -60.73
CA ILE A 6 5.49 48.38 -60.53
C ILE A 6 4.86 49.79 -60.34
N ALA A 7 5.29 50.69 -59.44
CA ALA A 7 6.59 50.98 -58.80
C ALA A 7 6.36 51.71 -57.44
N MET A 8 7.13 51.53 -56.34
CA MET A 8 8.58 51.78 -56.09
C MET A 8 8.81 53.22 -55.55
N ILE A 9 9.60 53.44 -54.48
CA ILE A 9 10.95 54.09 -54.44
C ILE A 9 11.07 54.82 -53.06
N LEU A 10 12.18 54.97 -52.30
CA LEU A 10 13.61 54.58 -52.30
C LEU A 10 14.24 54.99 -50.94
N THR A 11 15.45 54.47 -50.65
CA THR A 11 16.75 55.15 -50.31
C THR A 11 17.53 54.25 -49.31
N LEU A 12 18.67 53.58 -49.53
CA LEU A 12 19.80 53.50 -50.48
C LEU A 12 21.12 54.18 -50.00
N ALA A 13 22.14 53.35 -49.71
CA ALA A 13 23.59 53.63 -49.79
C ALA A 13 24.42 52.30 -49.76
N LEU A 14 24.76 51.73 -50.94
CA LEU A 14 26.09 51.43 -51.56
C LEU A 14 27.22 50.95 -50.62
N MET A 15 27.84 49.75 -50.67
CA MET A 15 28.49 48.88 -51.70
C MET A 15 29.84 49.36 -52.28
N ALA A 16 30.93 48.66 -51.91
CA ALA A 16 32.05 48.26 -52.78
C ALA A 16 32.88 47.13 -52.13
N GLY A 17 33.16 46.04 -52.87
CA GLY A 17 34.30 45.15 -52.57
C GLY A 17 34.08 43.63 -52.61
N LEU A 18 34.42 43.04 -53.77
CA LEU A 18 34.86 41.66 -54.04
C LEU A 18 33.88 40.46 -53.92
N CYS A 19 33.64 39.86 -55.09
CA CYS A 19 33.32 38.45 -55.28
C CYS A 19 34.21 37.55 -54.39
N GLN A 20 33.60 36.95 -53.37
CA GLN A 20 33.95 35.61 -52.93
C GLN A 20 32.75 34.72 -53.22
N THR A 21 32.95 33.73 -54.08
CA THR A 21 32.05 32.58 -54.17
C THR A 21 31.95 31.96 -52.77
N ALA A 22 30.84 32.19 -52.09
CA ALA A 22 30.57 31.58 -50.80
C ALA A 22 30.64 30.06 -50.96
N ALA A 23 31.62 29.44 -50.29
CA ALA A 23 31.67 28.00 -50.13
C ALA A 23 30.30 27.51 -49.63
N PRO A 24 29.76 26.38 -50.14
CA PRO A 24 28.49 25.86 -49.68
C PRO A 24 28.52 25.69 -48.17
N SER A 25 27.68 26.44 -47.46
CA SER A 25 27.46 26.34 -46.02
C SER A 25 27.27 24.86 -45.65
N GLN A 26 28.30 24.24 -45.07
CA GLN A 26 28.23 22.85 -44.63
C GLN A 26 27.12 22.72 -43.58
N ALA A 27 26.03 22.05 -43.96
CA ALA A 27 24.95 21.71 -43.04
C ALA A 27 25.53 21.04 -41.79
N ALA A 28 25.26 21.62 -40.61
CA ALA A 28 25.79 21.14 -39.35
C ALA A 28 25.54 19.64 -39.18
N THR A 29 26.60 18.88 -38.91
CA THR A 29 26.51 17.42 -38.88
C THR A 29 25.62 16.92 -37.72
N PRO A 30 24.66 16.01 -37.96
CA PRO A 30 23.79 15.49 -36.91
C PRO A 30 24.58 14.78 -35.80
N LYS A 31 24.22 15.05 -34.53
CA LYS A 31 24.86 14.47 -33.33
C LYS A 31 23.81 13.99 -32.33
N LEU A 32 24.11 12.90 -31.60
CA LEU A 32 23.26 12.40 -30.50
C LEU A 32 23.43 13.26 -29.24
N SER A 33 22.38 13.35 -28.41
CA SER A 33 22.43 14.01 -27.09
C SER A 33 23.37 13.31 -26.13
N ALA A 34 23.54 11.99 -26.27
CA ALA A 34 24.52 11.19 -25.54
C ALA A 34 25.02 10.02 -26.42
N LYS A 35 26.32 9.72 -26.36
CA LYS A 35 26.92 8.52 -26.99
C LYS A 35 26.90 7.30 -26.05
N LYS A 36 26.73 7.54 -24.75
CA LYS A 36 26.61 6.55 -23.68
C LYS A 36 25.45 6.95 -22.75
N LEU A 37 24.61 6.00 -22.36
CA LEU A 37 23.54 6.19 -21.38
C LEU A 37 23.67 5.13 -20.28
N THR A 38 23.51 5.52 -19.02
CA THR A 38 23.41 4.61 -17.88
C THR A 38 22.05 4.83 -17.24
N ILE A 39 21.26 3.77 -17.11
CA ILE A 39 19.87 3.84 -16.63
C ILE A 39 19.69 2.74 -15.58
N LYS A 40 19.07 3.05 -14.44
CA LYS A 40 18.66 2.01 -13.46
C LYS A 40 17.53 1.18 -14.06
N ILE A 41 17.49 -0.12 -13.79
CA ILE A 41 16.39 -1.00 -14.22
C ILE A 41 15.02 -0.39 -13.84
N GLY A 42 14.02 -0.51 -14.72
CA GLY A 42 12.69 0.09 -14.57
C GLY A 42 12.58 1.56 -15.01
N LYS A 43 13.66 2.35 -14.98
CA LYS A 43 13.63 3.78 -15.35
C LYS A 43 13.77 4.02 -16.86
N THR A 44 13.38 5.21 -17.30
CA THR A 44 13.39 5.62 -18.73
C THR A 44 14.22 6.88 -18.95
N ALA A 45 15.01 6.92 -20.03
CA ALA A 45 15.78 8.12 -20.42
C ALA A 45 15.48 8.56 -21.86
N ALA A 46 15.47 9.87 -22.12
CA ALA A 46 15.24 10.41 -23.47
C ALA A 46 16.55 10.56 -24.26
N LEU A 47 16.63 9.95 -25.45
CA LEU A 47 17.73 10.10 -26.39
C LEU A 47 17.28 10.97 -27.57
N LYS A 48 18.00 12.08 -27.83
CA LYS A 48 17.65 13.08 -28.85
C LYS A 48 18.74 13.18 -29.91
N VAL A 49 18.39 13.59 -31.12
CA VAL A 49 19.33 14.00 -32.17
C VAL A 49 19.29 15.52 -32.29
N LYS A 50 20.46 16.16 -32.15
CA LYS A 50 20.65 17.60 -32.30
C LYS A 50 21.18 17.92 -33.71
N LYS A 51 21.00 19.18 -34.13
CA LYS A 51 21.51 19.74 -35.40
C LYS A 51 20.96 19.04 -36.66
N THR A 52 19.69 18.63 -36.63
CA THR A 52 18.97 18.11 -37.80
C THR A 52 17.46 18.26 -37.62
N SER A 53 16.76 18.57 -38.71
CA SER A 53 15.29 18.53 -38.81
C SER A 53 14.79 17.25 -39.51
N LYS A 54 15.70 16.39 -39.99
CA LYS A 54 15.39 15.13 -40.70
C LYS A 54 14.93 14.04 -39.74
N LYS A 55 13.95 13.22 -40.18
CA LYS A 55 13.37 12.11 -39.40
C LYS A 55 14.43 11.03 -39.12
N ALA A 56 14.62 10.69 -37.85
CA ALA A 56 15.52 9.63 -37.41
C ALA A 56 14.78 8.27 -37.34
N LYS A 57 15.42 7.21 -37.83
CA LYS A 57 14.97 5.82 -37.67
C LYS A 57 15.76 5.17 -36.53
N TRP A 58 15.04 4.77 -35.47
CA TRP A 58 15.62 4.19 -34.26
C TRP A 58 15.46 2.67 -34.23
N SER A 59 16.54 1.96 -33.92
CA SER A 59 16.53 0.50 -33.74
C SER A 59 17.49 0.04 -32.65
N ILE A 60 17.20 -1.09 -32.03
CA ILE A 60 18.11 -1.75 -31.09
C ILE A 60 19.01 -2.69 -31.88
N VAL A 61 20.32 -2.45 -31.83
CA VAL A 61 21.35 -3.24 -32.53
C VAL A 61 21.74 -4.46 -31.70
N SER A 62 21.80 -4.34 -30.38
CA SER A 62 22.10 -5.43 -29.45
C SER A 62 21.47 -5.16 -28.09
N GLY A 63 21.15 -6.20 -27.33
CA GLY A 63 20.53 -6.09 -26.00
C GLY A 63 19.03 -5.78 -26.04
N LYS A 64 18.27 -6.40 -26.97
CA LYS A 64 16.81 -6.23 -27.08
C LYS A 64 16.05 -6.62 -25.79
N LYS A 65 16.57 -7.59 -25.03
CA LYS A 65 16.05 -7.97 -23.72
C LYS A 65 16.35 -6.97 -22.61
N ASN A 66 17.31 -6.07 -22.82
CA ASN A 66 17.80 -5.13 -21.80
C ASN A 66 17.10 -3.78 -21.88
N ILE A 67 16.63 -3.36 -23.04
CA ILE A 67 16.01 -2.04 -23.25
C ILE A 67 14.83 -2.10 -24.22
N ARG A 68 13.84 -1.21 -24.04
CA ARG A 68 12.72 -0.99 -24.97
C ARG A 68 12.74 0.46 -25.49
N LEU A 69 12.42 0.65 -26.76
CA LEU A 69 12.32 1.98 -27.38
C LEU A 69 10.86 2.40 -27.50
N THR A 70 10.44 3.39 -26.72
CA THR A 70 9.07 3.94 -26.69
C THR A 70 9.06 5.40 -27.16
N ALA A 71 7.87 5.96 -27.43
CA ALA A 71 7.68 7.36 -27.84
C ALA A 71 8.66 7.82 -28.95
N LYS A 72 8.71 7.09 -30.07
CA LYS A 72 9.58 7.38 -31.22
C LYS A 72 9.08 8.62 -31.97
N LYS A 73 9.68 9.78 -31.70
CA LYS A 73 9.41 11.05 -32.40
C LYS A 73 10.44 11.30 -33.51
N LYS A 74 10.20 12.33 -34.32
CA LYS A 74 11.03 12.70 -35.49
C LYS A 74 12.53 12.84 -35.13
N THR A 75 12.85 13.37 -33.97
CA THR A 75 14.22 13.66 -33.51
C THR A 75 14.56 13.08 -32.13
N SER A 76 13.67 12.28 -31.52
CA SER A 76 13.89 11.72 -30.18
C SER A 76 13.23 10.35 -29.97
N VAL A 77 13.72 9.60 -28.99
CA VAL A 77 13.15 8.33 -28.53
C VAL A 77 13.30 8.20 -27.01
N LYS A 78 12.34 7.58 -26.33
CA LYS A 78 12.46 7.17 -24.92
C LYS A 78 13.06 5.76 -24.86
N VAL A 79 14.02 5.55 -23.97
CA VAL A 79 14.73 4.28 -23.75
C VAL A 79 14.37 3.77 -22.36
N LYS A 80 13.47 2.79 -22.25
CA LYS A 80 13.11 2.12 -20.99
C LYS A 80 14.13 1.02 -20.70
N ALA A 81 14.69 0.98 -19.50
CA ALA A 81 15.58 -0.08 -19.04
C ALA A 81 14.77 -1.27 -18.50
N VAL A 82 14.95 -2.44 -19.10
CA VAL A 82 14.14 -3.65 -18.83
C VAL A 82 14.92 -4.70 -18.04
N LYS A 83 16.19 -4.97 -18.42
CA LYS A 83 17.03 -5.97 -17.74
C LYS A 83 18.47 -5.51 -17.64
N VAL A 84 19.12 -5.80 -16.51
CA VAL A 84 20.54 -5.48 -16.25
C VAL A 84 21.42 -5.98 -17.38
N GLY A 85 22.33 -5.11 -17.85
CA GLY A 85 23.30 -5.44 -18.90
C GLY A 85 23.47 -4.35 -19.95
N LYS A 86 24.16 -4.69 -21.04
CA LYS A 86 24.62 -3.73 -22.06
C LYS A 86 23.77 -3.82 -23.33
N ALA A 87 23.37 -2.68 -23.87
CA ALA A 87 22.63 -2.56 -25.12
C ALA A 87 23.25 -1.51 -26.07
N LYS A 88 22.87 -1.55 -27.35
CA LYS A 88 23.29 -0.57 -28.36
C LYS A 88 22.07 -0.11 -29.17
N ILE A 89 21.88 1.19 -29.25
CA ILE A 89 20.82 1.82 -30.06
C ILE A 89 21.45 2.43 -31.31
N SER A 90 20.85 2.18 -32.47
CA SER A 90 21.18 2.83 -33.74
C SER A 90 20.15 3.90 -34.07
N CYS A 91 20.65 5.08 -34.42
CA CYS A 91 19.91 6.19 -34.99
C CYS A 91 20.38 6.42 -36.43
N LYS A 92 19.53 6.08 -37.41
CA LYS A 92 19.80 6.32 -38.84
C LYS A 92 19.10 7.58 -39.31
N ILE A 93 19.85 8.52 -39.88
CA ILE A 93 19.37 9.80 -40.41
C ILE A 93 19.87 9.92 -41.85
N GLY A 94 19.00 9.69 -42.83
CA GLY A 94 19.41 9.55 -44.23
C GLY A 94 20.45 8.43 -44.40
N LYS A 95 21.61 8.77 -44.99
CA LYS A 95 22.75 7.85 -45.18
C LYS A 95 23.64 7.68 -43.93
N LYS A 96 23.49 8.53 -42.90
CA LYS A 96 24.36 8.54 -41.71
C LYS A 96 23.77 7.70 -40.57
N LYS A 97 24.60 6.89 -39.92
CA LYS A 97 24.24 6.05 -38.76
C LYS A 97 25.02 6.49 -37.52
N LEU A 98 24.32 6.74 -36.41
CA LEU A 98 24.90 7.09 -35.11
C LEU A 98 24.53 6.01 -34.08
N ILE A 99 25.46 5.68 -33.17
CA ILE A 99 25.26 4.63 -32.16
C ILE A 99 25.34 5.22 -30.75
N CYS A 100 24.39 4.85 -29.89
CA CYS A 100 24.44 5.06 -28.44
C CYS A 100 24.64 3.72 -27.72
N LYS A 101 25.63 3.64 -26.83
CA LYS A 101 25.80 2.49 -25.93
C LYS A 101 24.96 2.71 -24.67
N VAL A 102 24.23 1.71 -24.22
CA VAL A 102 23.37 1.80 -23.03
C VAL A 102 23.83 0.76 -22.01
N THR A 103 23.93 1.15 -20.74
CA THR A 103 24.21 0.26 -19.62
C THR A 103 23.02 0.32 -18.66
N VAL A 104 22.37 -0.81 -18.44
CA VAL A 104 21.33 -0.96 -17.42
C VAL A 104 21.98 -1.48 -16.15
N LYS A 105 21.88 -0.71 -15.06
CA LYS A 105 22.40 -1.08 -13.73
C LYS A 105 21.26 -1.63 -12.87
N GLY A 106 21.52 -2.72 -12.15
CA GLY A 106 20.67 -3.20 -11.07
C GLY A 106 20.93 -2.42 -9.78
N THR A 107 20.03 -2.53 -8.82
CA THR A 107 20.24 -2.16 -7.42
C THR A 107 21.18 -3.20 -6.79
N VAL A 108 22.27 -2.75 -6.16
CA VAL A 108 23.17 -3.61 -5.40
C VAL A 108 22.85 -3.39 -3.93
N LYS A 109 22.41 -4.45 -3.22
CA LYS A 109 22.51 -4.53 -1.74
C LYS A 109 23.96 -4.90 -1.37
N PRO A 110 24.54 -4.38 -0.27
CA PRO A 110 25.88 -4.77 0.16
C PRO A 110 25.88 -6.24 0.57
N VAL A 111 26.79 -7.04 0.00
CA VAL A 111 27.09 -8.39 0.48
C VAL A 111 28.54 -8.37 0.94
N GLU A 112 28.74 -8.85 2.17
CA GLU A 112 30.01 -8.98 2.86
C GLU A 112 31.08 -9.71 2.06
N SER A 113 32.31 -9.27 2.29
CA SER A 113 33.56 -9.82 1.79
C SER A 113 33.80 -11.23 2.33
N ALA A 114 34.05 -12.19 1.43
CA ALA A 114 34.86 -13.36 1.74
C ALA A 114 35.91 -13.56 0.64
N THR A 115 37.17 -13.49 1.06
CA THR A 115 38.40 -13.69 0.27
C THR A 115 38.57 -15.14 -0.22
N PRO A 116 39.43 -15.37 -1.24
CA PRO A 116 39.31 -16.50 -2.17
C PRO A 116 40.19 -17.70 -1.78
N VAL A 117 39.81 -18.89 -2.24
CA VAL A 117 40.72 -20.05 -2.37
C VAL A 117 40.74 -20.56 -3.81
N VAL A 118 41.97 -20.90 -4.20
CA VAL A 118 42.57 -21.11 -5.52
C VAL A 118 42.06 -22.33 -6.31
N SER A 119 41.95 -22.09 -7.63
CA SER A 119 42.07 -22.96 -8.82
C SER A 119 42.37 -24.46 -8.71
N ALA A 120 41.67 -25.25 -9.53
CA ALA A 120 42.30 -26.00 -10.64
C ALA A 120 41.28 -26.34 -11.76
N THR A 121 41.63 -25.92 -12.98
CA THR A 121 41.03 -26.20 -14.31
C THR A 121 41.55 -27.56 -14.87
N PRO A 122 41.39 -27.93 -16.17
CA PRO A 122 40.21 -28.04 -17.08
C PRO A 122 40.23 -29.32 -17.96
N THR A 123 39.09 -29.82 -18.50
CA THR A 123 39.13 -30.47 -19.85
C THR A 123 37.79 -30.55 -20.61
N GLN A 124 37.75 -29.82 -21.73
CA GLN A 124 37.26 -30.16 -23.11
C GLN A 124 35.89 -30.84 -23.40
N LYS A 125 34.98 -30.05 -24.00
CA LYS A 125 34.28 -30.14 -25.33
C LYS A 125 34.64 -31.37 -26.24
N PRO A 126 33.82 -31.91 -27.20
CA PRO A 126 32.71 -31.31 -28.00
C PRO A 126 31.42 -32.16 -28.31
N SER A 127 30.36 -31.42 -28.70
CA SER A 127 29.53 -31.59 -29.92
C SER A 127 28.67 -32.85 -30.13
N GLN A 128 27.36 -32.67 -30.42
CA GLN A 128 26.74 -32.75 -31.76
C GLN A 128 25.20 -32.69 -31.66
N SER A 129 24.57 -31.88 -32.53
CA SER A 129 23.20 -32.09 -33.01
C SER A 129 23.22 -33.09 -34.17
N PRO A 130 22.11 -33.79 -34.50
CA PRO A 130 21.22 -33.31 -35.58
C PRO A 130 19.71 -33.65 -35.41
N VAL A 131 18.78 -32.79 -35.86
CA VAL A 131 17.84 -32.94 -37.02
C VAL A 131 16.65 -33.91 -36.75
N ALA A 132 15.44 -33.42 -36.49
CA ALA A 132 14.34 -32.98 -37.38
C ALA A 132 13.45 -34.10 -37.94
N THR A 133 12.13 -34.02 -37.69
CA THR A 133 11.09 -34.44 -38.64
C THR A 133 9.78 -33.72 -38.35
N ALA A 134 9.21 -33.12 -39.40
CA ALA A 134 7.84 -32.60 -39.46
C ALA A 134 6.86 -33.73 -39.81
N SER A 135 5.57 -33.60 -39.47
CA SER A 135 4.48 -33.70 -40.47
C SER A 135 3.07 -33.51 -39.86
N ALA A 136 2.30 -32.66 -40.55
CA ALA A 136 0.88 -32.72 -40.91
C ALA A 136 -0.25 -32.83 -39.86
N THR A 137 -0.99 -31.72 -39.80
CA THR A 137 -2.45 -31.61 -39.57
C THR A 137 -3.26 -32.40 -40.61
N PRO A 138 -4.51 -32.77 -40.28
CA PRO A 138 -5.61 -32.32 -41.13
C PRO A 138 -6.84 -31.82 -40.36
N THR A 139 -7.51 -30.88 -41.01
CA THR A 139 -8.78 -30.23 -40.68
C THR A 139 -9.97 -31.12 -41.05
N SER A 140 -11.05 -31.09 -40.27
CA SER A 140 -12.40 -31.28 -40.81
C SER A 140 -13.44 -30.45 -40.04
N THR A 141 -14.33 -29.87 -40.82
CA THR A 141 -15.50 -29.07 -40.46
C THR A 141 -16.75 -29.91 -40.76
N VAL A 142 -17.83 -29.76 -39.98
CA VAL A 142 -19.24 -29.58 -40.43
C VAL A 142 -20.24 -29.90 -39.29
N ALA A 143 -20.94 -28.83 -38.87
CA ALA A 143 -22.40 -28.63 -38.65
C ALA A 143 -23.22 -29.46 -37.62
N PRO A 144 -24.33 -28.88 -37.10
CA PRO A 144 -24.87 -29.14 -35.77
C PRO A 144 -26.01 -30.17 -35.76
N THR A 145 -26.17 -30.86 -34.63
CA THR A 145 -27.28 -31.82 -34.46
C THR A 145 -27.99 -31.59 -33.12
N SER A 146 -29.32 -31.61 -33.24
CA SER A 146 -30.40 -31.41 -32.30
C SER A 146 -30.27 -32.07 -30.92
N THR A 147 -30.66 -31.30 -29.91
CA THR A 147 -31.07 -31.68 -28.55
C THR A 147 -32.03 -32.87 -28.51
N PRO A 148 -31.75 -33.91 -27.71
CA PRO A 148 -32.76 -34.74 -27.10
C PRO A 148 -33.03 -34.26 -25.66
N ALA A 149 -34.31 -34.06 -25.35
CA ALA A 149 -34.79 -33.93 -23.99
C ALA A 149 -34.46 -35.21 -23.18
N GLN A 150 -33.97 -35.05 -21.96
CA GLN A 150 -33.99 -36.11 -20.94
C GLN A 150 -34.64 -35.59 -19.66
N THR A 151 -35.62 -36.39 -19.24
CA THR A 151 -36.42 -36.37 -18.03
C THR A 151 -35.53 -36.50 -16.78
N PRO A 152 -35.87 -35.85 -15.65
CA PRO A 152 -34.94 -35.58 -14.56
C PRO A 152 -34.66 -36.80 -13.67
N VAL A 153 -33.41 -36.92 -13.23
CA VAL A 153 -33.00 -37.80 -12.13
C VAL A 153 -32.72 -36.90 -10.93
N SER A 154 -33.47 -37.12 -9.86
CA SER A 154 -33.42 -36.36 -8.61
C SER A 154 -32.17 -36.72 -7.78
N THR A 155 -31.38 -35.70 -7.47
CA THR A 155 -30.39 -35.63 -6.39
C THR A 155 -30.65 -34.32 -5.63
N PRO A 156 -30.38 -34.25 -4.32
CA PRO A 156 -31.12 -33.42 -3.38
C PRO A 156 -31.07 -31.93 -3.74
N ASP A 157 -32.26 -31.32 -3.83
CA ASP A 157 -32.43 -29.87 -3.91
C ASP A 157 -31.72 -29.21 -2.72
N TYR A 158 -30.64 -28.49 -2.99
CA TYR A 158 -30.28 -27.35 -2.17
C TYR A 158 -31.06 -26.16 -2.73
N GLU A 159 -32.16 -25.80 -2.07
CA GLU A 159 -32.88 -24.56 -2.34
C GLU A 159 -31.93 -23.37 -2.17
N ILE A 160 -31.60 -22.69 -3.27
CA ILE A 160 -31.05 -21.34 -3.23
C ILE A 160 -32.18 -20.44 -2.70
N LYS A 161 -32.15 -20.16 -1.40
CA LYS A 161 -33.01 -19.17 -0.77
C LYS A 161 -32.40 -17.78 -1.00
N THR A 162 -32.95 -17.03 -1.95
CA THR A 162 -32.77 -15.58 -1.99
C THR A 162 -33.59 -14.96 -0.86
N ILE A 163 -32.95 -14.73 0.29
CA ILE A 163 -33.55 -14.01 1.41
C ILE A 163 -33.12 -12.55 1.32
N ASN A 164 -33.82 -11.76 0.49
CA ASN A 164 -33.79 -10.31 0.63
C ASN A 164 -34.85 -9.91 1.65
N THR A 165 -34.41 -9.51 2.84
CA THR A 165 -35.12 -8.47 3.59
C THR A 165 -34.07 -7.50 4.13
N PRO A 166 -34.08 -6.22 3.75
CA PRO A 166 -33.14 -5.24 4.28
C PRO A 166 -33.50 -4.86 5.72
N GLY A 167 -32.50 -4.74 6.58
CA GLY A 167 -32.62 -4.01 7.84
C GLY A 167 -31.33 -4.06 8.67
N PRO A 168 -31.09 -3.09 9.57
CA PRO A 168 -31.32 -1.65 9.50
C PRO A 168 -29.98 -0.89 9.50
N THR A 169 -29.54 -0.39 8.34
CA THR A 169 -28.59 0.73 8.20
C THR A 169 -29.16 1.68 7.16
N ALA A 170 -30.24 2.38 7.54
CA ALA A 170 -31.17 3.00 6.60
C ALA A 170 -30.65 4.22 5.81
N ASP A 171 -29.37 4.59 5.89
CA ASP A 171 -28.87 5.79 5.19
C ASP A 171 -27.85 5.52 4.06
N TYR A 172 -27.26 4.32 3.94
CA TYR A 172 -26.32 3.99 2.86
C TYR A 172 -26.78 2.78 2.03
N ASP A 173 -26.54 2.84 0.73
CA ASP A 173 -26.84 1.79 -0.24
C ASP A 173 -25.69 0.79 -0.30
N CYS A 174 -25.96 -0.51 -0.28
CA CYS A 174 -24.94 -1.53 -0.15
C CYS A 174 -24.61 -2.19 -1.50
N LEU A 175 -23.64 -3.10 -1.50
CA LEU A 175 -23.37 -3.98 -2.63
C LEU A 175 -24.62 -4.80 -2.99
N LYS A 176 -24.88 -4.99 -4.28
CA LYS A 176 -25.91 -5.94 -4.74
C LYS A 176 -25.48 -7.37 -4.41
N VAL A 177 -26.44 -8.25 -4.15
CA VAL A 177 -26.14 -9.69 -3.98
C VAL A 177 -25.68 -10.28 -5.32
N GLU A 178 -24.55 -10.99 -5.32
CA GLU A 178 -24.05 -11.68 -6.51
C GLU A 178 -24.98 -12.86 -6.88
N VAL A 179 -25.51 -12.83 -8.10
CA VAL A 179 -26.34 -13.92 -8.63
C VAL A 179 -25.43 -14.87 -9.40
N GLY A 180 -25.01 -15.95 -8.76
CA GLY A 180 -23.94 -16.80 -9.28
C GLY A 180 -24.32 -17.60 -10.53
N GLU A 181 -23.71 -17.25 -11.66
CA GLU A 181 -23.55 -18.15 -12.80
C GLU A 181 -22.27 -18.97 -12.61
N TYR A 182 -22.40 -20.23 -12.19
CA TYR A 182 -21.27 -21.11 -11.91
C TYR A 182 -21.05 -22.12 -13.03
N LYS A 183 -19.81 -22.28 -13.50
CA LYS A 183 -19.38 -23.48 -14.25
C LYS A 183 -18.44 -24.31 -13.38
N HIS A 184 -18.84 -25.55 -13.12
CA HIS A 184 -17.95 -26.54 -12.50
C HIS A 184 -16.95 -27.04 -13.55
N TYR A 185 -15.66 -27.08 -13.21
CA TYR A 185 -14.71 -27.84 -14.00
C TYR A 185 -13.72 -28.60 -13.12
N PHE A 186 -13.33 -29.79 -13.59
CA PHE A 186 -12.43 -30.69 -12.89
C PHE A 186 -10.96 -30.35 -13.21
N CYS A 187 -10.12 -30.15 -12.20
CA CYS A 187 -8.67 -30.06 -12.39
C CYS A 187 -8.00 -31.43 -12.17
N PRO A 188 -7.41 -32.06 -13.21
CA PRO A 188 -6.89 -33.43 -13.13
C PRO A 188 -5.47 -33.57 -12.53
N SER A 189 -4.90 -32.53 -11.92
CA SER A 189 -3.44 -32.46 -11.68
C SER A 189 -2.94 -32.76 -10.25
N ALA A 190 -3.76 -33.30 -9.34
CA ALA A 190 -3.30 -33.83 -8.05
C ALA A 190 -4.14 -35.04 -7.57
N PRO A 191 -3.58 -35.97 -6.75
CA PRO A 191 -4.37 -37.04 -6.12
C PRO A 191 -5.37 -36.42 -5.14
N GLY A 192 -6.67 -36.68 -5.32
CA GLY A 192 -7.74 -35.96 -4.64
C GLY A 192 -8.24 -34.79 -5.51
N THR A 193 -9.27 -35.05 -6.32
CA THR A 193 -9.83 -34.06 -7.23
C THR A 193 -10.66 -33.03 -6.48
N ILE A 194 -10.12 -31.82 -6.26
CA ILE A 194 -10.87 -30.71 -5.66
C ILE A 194 -11.65 -30.00 -6.78
N PRO A 195 -13.00 -29.95 -6.73
CA PRO A 195 -13.80 -29.23 -7.73
C PRO A 195 -13.52 -27.74 -7.65
N ARG A 196 -13.37 -27.08 -8.81
CA ARG A 196 -13.23 -25.62 -8.92
C ARG A 196 -14.46 -25.01 -9.57
N LEU A 197 -14.86 -23.84 -9.06
CA LEU A 197 -15.90 -23.00 -9.63
C LEU A 197 -15.25 -21.93 -10.51
N GLN A 198 -15.76 -21.75 -11.73
CA GLN A 198 -15.53 -20.52 -12.49
C GLN A 198 -16.70 -19.58 -12.24
N ILE A 199 -16.38 -18.39 -11.71
CA ILE A 199 -17.34 -17.37 -11.31
C ILE A 199 -17.04 -16.10 -12.11
N LYS A 200 -18.07 -15.54 -12.72
CA LYS A 200 -18.02 -14.22 -13.35
C LYS A 200 -18.24 -13.14 -12.29
N PHE A 201 -17.43 -12.10 -12.30
CA PHE A 201 -17.52 -11.01 -11.34
C PHE A 201 -18.88 -10.30 -11.43
N PHE A 202 -19.75 -10.44 -10.42
CA PHE A 202 -21.09 -9.83 -10.35
C PHE A 202 -21.95 -10.05 -11.61
N GLY A 203 -21.83 -11.22 -12.24
CA GLY A 203 -22.56 -11.57 -13.47
C GLY A 203 -22.12 -10.81 -14.72
N THR A 204 -20.97 -10.12 -14.67
CA THR A 204 -20.37 -9.44 -15.85
C THR A 204 -19.78 -10.46 -16.84
N ASP A 205 -19.15 -9.97 -17.90
CA ASP A 205 -18.39 -10.82 -18.83
C ASP A 205 -16.93 -11.06 -18.39
N ILE A 206 -16.53 -10.56 -17.23
CA ILE A 206 -15.19 -10.73 -16.67
C ILE A 206 -15.17 -11.94 -15.74
N TRP A 207 -14.27 -12.89 -16.00
CA TRP A 207 -14.04 -14.01 -15.09
C TRP A 207 -13.18 -13.54 -13.92
N ARG A 208 -13.45 -14.03 -12.70
CA ARG A 208 -12.63 -13.73 -11.52
C ARG A 208 -11.18 -14.22 -11.67
N THR A 209 -10.92 -15.23 -12.51
CA THR A 209 -9.56 -15.67 -12.86
C THR A 209 -8.80 -14.70 -13.78
N ASP A 210 -9.52 -13.76 -14.42
CA ASP A 210 -8.93 -12.67 -15.18
C ASP A 210 -8.70 -11.43 -14.28
N ILE A 211 -9.10 -11.49 -13.00
CA ILE A 211 -8.85 -10.46 -12.00
C ILE A 211 -7.68 -10.94 -11.14
N GLU A 212 -6.66 -10.11 -10.99
CA GLU A 212 -5.50 -10.40 -10.14
C GLU A 212 -5.51 -9.63 -8.83
N GLN A 213 -6.25 -8.52 -8.76
CA GLN A 213 -6.37 -7.73 -7.55
C GLN A 213 -7.77 -7.14 -7.42
N ILE A 214 -8.36 -7.27 -6.24
CA ILE A 214 -9.54 -6.55 -5.80
C ILE A 214 -9.08 -5.39 -4.90
N ILE A 215 -9.59 -4.19 -5.14
CA ILE A 215 -9.30 -3.00 -4.36
C ILE A 215 -10.62 -2.46 -3.80
N ILE A 216 -10.74 -2.29 -2.49
CA ILE A 216 -11.88 -1.65 -1.86
C ILE A 216 -11.54 -0.19 -1.55
N SER A 217 -12.32 0.73 -2.10
CA SER A 217 -12.07 2.18 -2.02
C SER A 217 -13.21 2.89 -1.30
N ASP A 218 -12.84 3.89 -0.51
CA ASP A 218 -13.72 4.87 0.14
C ASP A 218 -14.28 5.95 -0.81
N SER A 219 -14.22 5.72 -2.13
CA SER A 219 -14.67 6.66 -3.15
C SER A 219 -15.27 5.90 -4.32
N ASN A 220 -16.46 6.30 -4.78
CA ASN A 220 -17.09 5.73 -6.00
C ASN A 220 -16.62 6.41 -7.31
N LYS A 221 -15.68 7.35 -7.22
CA LYS A 221 -15.21 8.14 -8.38
C LYS A 221 -14.35 7.29 -9.32
N VAL A 222 -14.94 6.92 -10.45
CA VAL A 222 -14.25 6.15 -11.48
C VAL A 222 -13.18 7.00 -12.18
N PRO A 223 -11.92 6.54 -12.24
CA PRO A 223 -10.83 7.26 -12.88
C PRO A 223 -10.94 7.22 -14.41
N SER A 224 -10.35 8.22 -15.08
CA SER A 224 -10.43 8.39 -16.53
C SER A 224 -9.75 7.27 -17.35
N GLU A 225 -8.83 6.58 -16.72
CA GLU A 225 -8.03 5.46 -17.24
C GLU A 225 -8.72 4.10 -17.09
N ALA A 226 -9.88 4.03 -16.42
CA ALA A 226 -10.66 2.81 -16.31
C ALA A 226 -11.02 2.28 -17.70
N LEU A 227 -10.82 0.98 -17.90
CA LEU A 227 -11.14 0.29 -19.15
C LEU A 227 -12.64 0.02 -19.28
N GLY A 228 -13.31 -0.15 -18.13
CA GLY A 228 -14.75 -0.28 -18.01
C GLY A 228 -15.19 -0.05 -16.57
N GLN A 229 -16.50 0.11 -16.37
CA GLN A 229 -17.12 0.37 -15.09
C GLN A 229 -18.51 -0.25 -15.01
N PHE A 230 -18.97 -0.51 -13.79
CA PHE A 230 -20.23 -1.16 -13.45
C PHE A 230 -20.85 -0.47 -12.24
N ASP A 231 -22.19 -0.43 -12.21
CA ASP A 231 -22.93 -0.08 -11.02
C ASP A 231 -23.20 -1.37 -10.21
N LEU A 232 -22.59 -1.47 -9.04
CA LEU A 232 -22.74 -2.59 -8.12
C LEU A 232 -23.66 -2.26 -6.94
N SER A 233 -24.25 -1.07 -6.89
CA SER A 233 -25.18 -0.72 -5.82
C SER A 233 -26.46 -1.55 -5.88
N GLU A 234 -27.01 -1.92 -4.73
CA GLU A 234 -28.27 -2.67 -4.64
C GLU A 234 -29.40 -1.91 -5.35
N LYS A 235 -29.48 -0.59 -5.16
CA LYS A 235 -30.50 0.27 -5.79
C LYS A 235 -30.17 0.68 -7.22
N GLN A 236 -29.02 0.28 -7.77
CA GLN A 236 -28.57 0.63 -9.11
C GLN A 236 -28.60 2.16 -9.37
N ASN A 237 -28.04 2.92 -8.43
CA ASN A 237 -28.02 4.38 -8.43
C ASN A 237 -26.60 4.98 -8.51
N GLY A 238 -25.57 4.16 -8.71
CA GLY A 238 -24.17 4.55 -8.79
C GLY A 238 -23.49 4.88 -7.46
N SER A 239 -24.12 4.58 -6.33
CA SER A 239 -23.53 4.79 -5.00
C SER A 239 -22.32 3.88 -4.74
N VAL A 240 -22.39 2.65 -5.25
CA VAL A 240 -21.31 1.65 -5.27
C VAL A 240 -20.92 1.38 -6.70
N MET A 241 -19.74 1.83 -7.08
CA MET A 241 -19.21 1.67 -8.44
C MET A 241 -18.09 0.63 -8.42
N ALA A 242 -18.02 -0.19 -9.46
CA ALA A 242 -16.82 -0.96 -9.74
C ALA A 242 -16.20 -0.52 -11.06
N TRP A 243 -14.88 -0.61 -11.17
CA TRP A 243 -14.15 -0.33 -12.40
C TRP A 243 -12.87 -1.13 -12.42
N TYR A 244 -12.31 -1.31 -13.61
CA TYR A 244 -11.09 -2.09 -13.76
C TYR A 244 -10.06 -1.41 -14.64
N THR A 245 -8.81 -1.66 -14.32
CA THR A 245 -7.63 -1.26 -15.09
C THR A 245 -6.84 -2.50 -15.49
N ASP A 246 -5.82 -2.27 -16.32
CA ASP A 246 -4.76 -3.23 -16.63
C ASP A 246 -3.45 -2.41 -16.54
N LYS A 247 -2.94 -2.24 -15.33
CA LYS A 247 -1.83 -1.29 -15.05
C LYS A 247 -0.56 -1.74 -15.77
N ASP A 248 -0.35 -3.04 -15.89
CA ASP A 248 0.89 -3.63 -16.37
C ASP A 248 0.84 -4.07 -17.85
N ASN A 249 -0.37 -4.15 -18.43
CA ASN A 249 -0.73 -4.55 -19.79
C ASN A 249 -0.47 -6.03 -20.09
N ASP A 250 -0.71 -6.91 -19.11
CA ASP A 250 -0.62 -8.36 -19.26
C ASP A 250 -1.96 -9.04 -19.63
N GLY A 251 -3.07 -8.31 -19.51
CA GLY A 251 -4.42 -8.77 -19.82
C GLY A 251 -5.20 -9.34 -18.64
N LYS A 252 -4.66 -9.30 -17.42
CA LYS A 252 -5.38 -9.42 -16.15
C LYS A 252 -5.77 -8.03 -15.65
N PHE A 253 -6.70 -8.01 -14.70
CA PHE A 253 -7.33 -6.78 -14.27
C PHE A 253 -7.14 -6.50 -12.78
N GLU A 254 -6.85 -5.25 -12.44
CA GLU A 254 -7.08 -4.72 -11.11
C GLU A 254 -8.49 -4.14 -11.06
N MET A 255 -9.36 -4.78 -10.28
CA MET A 255 -10.76 -4.44 -10.13
C MET A 255 -10.94 -3.65 -8.83
N THR A 256 -11.39 -2.41 -8.93
CA THR A 256 -11.74 -1.59 -7.78
C THR A 256 -13.24 -1.59 -7.56
N ILE A 257 -13.68 -1.72 -6.31
CA ILE A 257 -15.05 -1.50 -5.85
C ILE A 257 -14.99 -0.30 -4.91
N GLY A 258 -15.80 0.72 -5.16
CA GLY A 258 -15.72 2.00 -4.47
C GLY A 258 -17.07 2.59 -4.10
N GLN A 259 -17.14 3.16 -2.90
CA GLN A 259 -18.29 3.88 -2.35
C GLN A 259 -17.79 5.01 -1.45
N ASP A 260 -18.39 6.20 -1.56
CA ASP A 260 -18.00 7.35 -0.75
C ASP A 260 -18.13 7.04 0.75
N GLY A 261 -17.02 7.07 1.48
CA GLY A 261 -16.95 6.77 2.92
C GLY A 261 -16.72 5.29 3.26
N GLY A 262 -16.52 4.42 2.27
CA GLY A 262 -16.31 2.98 2.45
C GLY A 262 -17.43 2.17 1.79
N VAL A 263 -17.10 0.94 1.39
CA VAL A 263 -18.03 0.02 0.73
C VAL A 263 -18.81 -0.74 1.78
N VAL A 264 -20.13 -0.63 1.74
CA VAL A 264 -21.04 -1.41 2.56
C VAL A 264 -21.25 -2.76 1.87
N ALA A 265 -20.81 -3.84 2.52
CA ALA A 265 -20.97 -5.20 2.02
C ALA A 265 -22.46 -5.56 1.89
N ASN A 266 -22.79 -6.71 1.32
CA ASN A 266 -24.18 -7.14 1.22
C ASN A 266 -24.47 -8.26 2.24
N ALA A 267 -25.72 -8.39 2.69
CA ALA A 267 -26.07 -9.34 3.76
C ALA A 267 -25.63 -10.79 3.47
N ASN A 268 -25.59 -11.18 2.19
CA ASN A 268 -25.01 -12.44 1.71
C ASN A 268 -23.72 -12.18 0.93
N SER A 269 -22.61 -12.01 1.65
CA SER A 269 -21.28 -11.80 1.06
C SER A 269 -20.58 -13.11 0.68
N SER A 270 -21.35 -14.18 0.42
CA SER A 270 -20.76 -15.43 -0.05
C SER A 270 -20.02 -15.23 -1.37
N TYR A 271 -18.88 -15.91 -1.52
CA TYR A 271 -18.01 -15.82 -2.71
C TYR A 271 -17.46 -14.42 -3.06
N LEU A 272 -17.66 -13.39 -2.24
CA LEU A 272 -17.39 -11.98 -2.59
C LEU A 272 -15.96 -11.76 -3.10
N PHE A 273 -14.96 -12.40 -2.49
CA PHE A 273 -13.55 -12.32 -2.87
C PHE A 273 -12.99 -13.67 -3.32
N SER A 274 -13.83 -14.57 -3.83
CA SER A 274 -13.44 -15.91 -4.24
C SER A 274 -12.71 -15.92 -5.60
N THR A 275 -11.87 -16.93 -5.80
CA THR A 275 -11.23 -17.34 -7.06
C THR A 275 -10.31 -16.31 -7.71
N ILE A 276 -9.84 -15.31 -6.95
CA ILE A 276 -8.87 -14.31 -7.43
C ILE A 276 -7.48 -14.93 -7.41
N GLN A 277 -6.76 -14.85 -8.54
CA GLN A 277 -5.45 -15.48 -8.70
C GLN A 277 -4.39 -14.46 -9.09
N ASN A 278 -3.63 -14.02 -8.09
CA ASN A 278 -2.51 -13.12 -8.29
C ASN A 278 -1.20 -13.93 -8.40
N GLU A 279 -0.55 -13.87 -9.56
CA GLU A 279 0.74 -14.53 -9.78
C GLU A 279 1.93 -13.57 -9.62
N GLU A 280 1.68 -12.30 -9.31
CA GLU A 280 2.72 -11.30 -9.12
C GLU A 280 3.45 -11.47 -7.78
N GLU A 281 4.75 -11.18 -7.79
CA GLU A 281 5.57 -11.30 -6.58
C GLU A 281 5.18 -10.23 -5.56
N LYS A 282 4.60 -10.66 -4.44
CA LYS A 282 4.29 -9.85 -3.23
C LYS A 282 3.19 -8.81 -3.41
N GLU A 283 2.36 -8.93 -4.43
CA GLU A 283 1.13 -8.13 -4.52
C GLU A 283 -0.02 -8.96 -3.95
N PRO A 284 -0.80 -8.42 -2.99
CA PRO A 284 -1.93 -9.12 -2.46
C PRO A 284 -3.08 -9.15 -3.48
N PHE A 285 -3.85 -10.24 -3.47
CA PHE A 285 -5.06 -10.31 -4.30
C PHE A 285 -6.18 -9.37 -3.81
N LEU A 286 -6.07 -8.84 -2.57
CA LEU A 286 -7.05 -7.94 -1.96
C LEU A 286 -6.35 -6.78 -1.24
N VAL A 287 -6.83 -5.57 -1.49
CA VAL A 287 -6.34 -4.32 -0.88
C VAL A 287 -7.52 -3.50 -0.38
N GLY A 288 -7.34 -2.78 0.73
CA GLY A 288 -8.31 -1.82 1.26
C GLY A 288 -9.43 -2.46 2.08
N ILE A 289 -9.22 -3.66 2.63
CA ILE A 289 -10.24 -4.38 3.42
C ILE A 289 -10.80 -3.55 4.59
N GLU A 290 -10.02 -2.61 5.12
CA GLU A 290 -10.46 -1.67 6.16
C GLU A 290 -11.56 -0.70 5.71
N ASN A 291 -11.75 -0.54 4.41
CA ASN A 291 -12.82 0.26 3.81
C ASN A 291 -14.08 -0.57 3.53
N LEU A 292 -14.13 -1.84 3.93
CA LEU A 292 -15.30 -2.71 3.78
C LEU A 292 -16.07 -2.79 5.11
N ASP A 293 -17.28 -2.25 5.14
CA ASP A 293 -18.19 -2.43 6.27
C ASP A 293 -18.90 -3.79 6.16
N THR A 294 -18.60 -4.68 7.10
CA THR A 294 -19.20 -6.01 7.21
C THR A 294 -20.15 -6.16 8.40
N SER A 295 -20.42 -5.08 9.13
CA SER A 295 -21.12 -5.10 10.43
C SER A 295 -22.53 -5.70 10.40
N HIS A 296 -23.17 -5.73 9.22
CA HIS A 296 -24.52 -6.27 9.03
C HIS A 296 -24.55 -7.58 8.23
N VAL A 297 -23.39 -8.16 7.88
CA VAL A 297 -23.33 -9.36 7.03
C VAL A 297 -23.81 -10.57 7.83
N GLU A 298 -24.65 -11.41 7.20
CA GLU A 298 -25.18 -12.64 7.82
C GLU A 298 -24.54 -13.92 7.28
N ASP A 299 -24.04 -13.90 6.03
CA ASP A 299 -23.45 -15.05 5.35
C ASP A 299 -22.13 -14.65 4.69
N MET A 300 -21.03 -15.29 5.10
CA MET A 300 -19.67 -15.17 4.57
C MET A 300 -19.15 -16.50 4.03
N SER A 301 -20.04 -17.45 3.74
CA SER A 301 -19.64 -18.75 3.22
C SER A 301 -18.84 -18.59 1.92
N PHE A 302 -17.75 -19.33 1.79
CA PHE A 302 -16.87 -19.27 0.60
C PHE A 302 -16.29 -17.89 0.25
N MET A 303 -16.33 -16.89 1.14
CA MET A 303 -15.96 -15.51 0.82
C MET A 303 -14.57 -15.37 0.16
N PHE A 304 -13.58 -16.14 0.59
CA PHE A 304 -12.21 -16.17 0.04
C PHE A 304 -11.85 -17.49 -0.65
N TYR A 305 -12.85 -18.28 -1.03
CA TYR A 305 -12.69 -19.61 -1.65
C TYR A 305 -11.71 -19.56 -2.84
N PHE A 306 -10.66 -20.39 -2.81
CA PHE A 306 -9.66 -20.52 -3.87
C PHE A 306 -8.91 -19.23 -4.27
N SER A 307 -8.94 -18.19 -3.45
CA SER A 307 -8.15 -16.99 -3.71
C SER A 307 -6.71 -17.19 -3.25
N GLU A 308 -5.76 -16.88 -4.12
CA GLU A 308 -4.34 -17.15 -3.90
C GLU A 308 -3.49 -16.02 -4.47
N ASP A 309 -2.46 -15.66 -3.71
CA ASP A 309 -1.37 -14.79 -4.13
C ASP A 309 -0.02 -15.32 -3.60
N GLN A 310 1.06 -14.56 -3.81
CA GLN A 310 2.39 -14.91 -3.32
C GLN A 310 2.73 -14.33 -1.94
N THR A 311 1.76 -13.74 -1.24
CA THR A 311 1.98 -13.21 0.11
C THR A 311 2.04 -14.34 1.14
N THR A 312 2.73 -14.07 2.25
CA THR A 312 2.88 -15.03 3.35
C THR A 312 1.92 -14.77 4.49
N GLU A 313 1.25 -13.62 4.49
CA GLU A 313 0.35 -13.18 5.54
C GLU A 313 -0.91 -12.60 4.92
N PHE A 314 -2.07 -13.00 5.45
CA PHE A 314 -3.36 -12.41 5.10
C PHE A 314 -3.99 -11.82 6.35
N ASP A 315 -4.47 -10.59 6.25
CA ASP A 315 -5.04 -9.84 7.38
C ASP A 315 -6.41 -9.29 7.02
N LEU A 316 -7.40 -9.56 7.87
CA LEU A 316 -8.73 -9.00 7.74
C LEU A 316 -8.83 -7.58 8.32
N GLY A 317 -7.85 -7.13 9.10
CA GLY A 317 -7.89 -5.83 9.77
C GLY A 317 -8.80 -5.84 11.00
N ASP A 318 -8.74 -4.78 11.79
CA ASP A 318 -9.44 -4.74 13.08
C ASP A 318 -10.94 -4.45 12.95
N ASN A 319 -11.39 -3.86 11.84
CA ASN A 319 -12.77 -3.45 11.60
C ASN A 319 -13.63 -4.53 10.91
N PHE A 320 -13.08 -5.71 10.64
CA PHE A 320 -13.81 -6.80 9.97
C PHE A 320 -14.78 -7.46 10.95
N ASP A 321 -15.97 -6.89 11.04
CA ASP A 321 -17.02 -7.27 11.98
C ASP A 321 -17.78 -8.51 11.47
N THR A 322 -17.82 -9.56 12.30
CA THR A 322 -18.59 -10.79 12.04
C THR A 322 -19.69 -11.04 13.08
N SER A 323 -20.03 -10.05 13.90
CA SER A 323 -21.00 -10.14 15.01
C SER A 323 -22.43 -10.47 14.58
N HIS A 324 -22.76 -10.35 13.30
CA HIS A 324 -24.06 -10.73 12.72
C HIS A 324 -24.00 -12.00 11.85
N VAL A 325 -22.79 -12.54 11.62
CA VAL A 325 -22.57 -13.65 10.70
C VAL A 325 -23.02 -14.97 11.34
N LYS A 326 -23.86 -15.69 10.59
CA LYS A 326 -24.38 -17.02 10.96
C LYS A 326 -23.66 -18.14 10.22
N ASP A 327 -23.13 -17.88 9.02
CA ASP A 327 -22.49 -18.89 8.18
C ASP A 327 -21.09 -18.44 7.74
N ILE A 328 -20.06 -19.16 8.18
CA ILE A 328 -18.66 -19.00 7.75
C ILE A 328 -18.14 -20.27 7.04
N SER A 329 -19.04 -21.15 6.58
CA SER A 329 -18.67 -22.42 5.96
C SER A 329 -17.73 -22.18 4.77
N ALA A 330 -16.62 -22.91 4.73
CA ALA A 330 -15.63 -22.84 3.66
C ALA A 330 -15.08 -21.42 3.35
N MET A 331 -15.16 -20.48 4.30
CA MET A 331 -14.75 -19.08 4.11
C MET A 331 -13.33 -18.93 3.54
N PHE A 332 -12.37 -19.75 4.00
CA PHE A 332 -10.96 -19.74 3.54
C PHE A 332 -10.55 -21.02 2.80
N TYR A 333 -11.52 -21.75 2.24
CA TYR A 333 -11.27 -23.03 1.58
C TYR A 333 -10.26 -22.91 0.42
N VAL A 334 -9.14 -23.64 0.52
CA VAL A 334 -8.01 -23.61 -0.45
C VAL A 334 -7.41 -22.21 -0.64
N MET A 335 -7.60 -21.30 0.32
CA MET A 335 -7.05 -19.95 0.22
C MET A 335 -5.54 -19.93 0.48
N GLY A 336 -4.82 -19.08 -0.27
CA GLY A 336 -3.42 -18.73 -0.04
C GLY A 336 -2.39 -19.79 -0.43
N GLY A 337 -2.86 -20.93 -0.97
CA GLY A 337 -2.05 -22.03 -1.47
C GLY A 337 -0.86 -22.39 -0.58
N SER A 338 0.32 -22.61 -1.18
CA SER A 338 1.51 -23.00 -0.40
C SER A 338 2.26 -21.84 0.26
N SER A 339 1.95 -20.61 -0.15
CA SER A 339 2.65 -19.37 0.23
C SER A 339 2.21 -18.87 1.60
N LEU A 340 0.91 -18.92 1.89
CA LEU A 340 0.33 -18.40 3.12
C LEU A 340 0.84 -19.15 4.35
N LYS A 341 1.32 -18.40 5.34
CA LYS A 341 1.84 -18.90 6.63
C LYS A 341 1.13 -18.31 7.83
N LYS A 342 0.45 -17.17 7.66
CA LYS A 342 -0.25 -16.47 8.72
C LYS A 342 -1.58 -15.92 8.22
N ILE A 343 -2.63 -16.14 8.99
CA ILE A 343 -3.90 -15.44 8.85
C ILE A 343 -4.21 -14.71 10.16
N ARG A 344 -4.57 -13.43 10.07
CA ARG A 344 -5.01 -12.63 11.21
C ARG A 344 -6.46 -12.20 11.00
N LEU A 345 -7.31 -12.49 11.99
CA LEU A 345 -8.74 -12.28 11.89
C LEU A 345 -9.20 -10.90 12.37
N GLY A 346 -8.42 -10.23 13.23
CA GLY A 346 -8.75 -8.89 13.73
C GLY A 346 -9.58 -8.87 15.01
N ASN A 347 -9.81 -7.65 15.54
CA ASN A 347 -10.48 -7.44 16.83
C ASN A 347 -12.01 -7.61 16.75
N GLU A 348 -12.64 -7.25 15.64
CA GLU A 348 -14.11 -7.37 15.47
C GLU A 348 -14.56 -8.72 14.91
N PHE A 349 -13.65 -9.69 14.76
CA PHE A 349 -14.01 -11.07 14.42
C PHE A 349 -14.71 -11.73 15.62
N ASP A 350 -16.03 -11.73 15.58
CA ASP A 350 -16.93 -12.33 16.58
C ASP A 350 -17.57 -13.61 16.05
N VAL A 351 -17.48 -14.68 16.84
CA VAL A 351 -18.01 -16.01 16.55
C VAL A 351 -19.29 -16.32 17.34
N SER A 352 -19.81 -15.35 18.12
CA SER A 352 -20.91 -15.55 19.06
C SER A 352 -22.24 -15.96 18.40
N LYS A 353 -22.45 -15.58 17.13
CA LYS A 353 -23.66 -15.91 16.35
C LYS A 353 -23.44 -16.94 15.24
N VAL A 354 -22.24 -17.49 15.12
CA VAL A 354 -21.93 -18.48 14.08
C VAL A 354 -22.70 -19.78 14.35
N GLU A 355 -23.51 -20.19 13.38
CA GLU A 355 -24.32 -21.42 13.41
C GLU A 355 -23.73 -22.51 12.49
N LYS A 356 -22.93 -22.11 11.48
CA LYS A 356 -22.31 -23.01 10.51
C LYS A 356 -20.86 -22.61 10.23
N GLN A 357 -19.95 -23.57 10.38
CA GLN A 357 -18.51 -23.40 10.26
C GLN A 357 -17.84 -24.58 9.55
N SER A 358 -18.57 -25.31 8.70
CA SER A 358 -18.03 -26.51 8.09
C SER A 358 -16.93 -26.17 7.09
N GLY A 359 -15.76 -26.79 7.23
CA GLY A 359 -14.66 -26.67 6.27
C GLY A 359 -14.05 -25.27 6.16
N THR A 360 -14.27 -24.37 7.13
CA THR A 360 -13.81 -22.98 7.10
C THR A 360 -12.34 -22.83 6.70
N PHE A 361 -11.47 -23.75 7.15
CA PHE A 361 -10.02 -23.73 6.92
C PHE A 361 -9.50 -24.92 6.10
N GLU A 362 -10.38 -25.64 5.40
CA GLU A 362 -9.98 -26.82 4.64
C GLU A 362 -9.00 -26.42 3.52
N TYR A 363 -7.81 -27.03 3.53
CA TYR A 363 -6.71 -26.74 2.60
C TYR A 363 -6.18 -25.30 2.59
N THR A 364 -6.53 -24.46 3.58
CA THR A 364 -5.97 -23.12 3.70
C THR A 364 -4.46 -23.20 3.98
N GLY A 365 -3.64 -22.45 3.25
CA GLY A 365 -2.19 -22.43 3.47
C GLY A 365 -1.51 -23.80 3.25
N ALA A 366 -1.99 -24.59 2.28
CA ALA A 366 -1.62 -25.98 1.91
C ALA A 366 -0.11 -26.35 1.79
N GLY A 367 0.82 -25.47 2.14
CA GLY A 367 2.27 -25.68 2.21
C GLY A 367 2.84 -25.87 3.63
N GLY A 368 2.01 -26.03 4.67
CA GLY A 368 2.41 -26.33 6.06
C GLY A 368 2.46 -25.13 7.02
N SER A 369 2.32 -25.42 8.33
CA SER A 369 2.31 -24.51 9.51
C SER A 369 1.69 -23.14 9.26
N LEU A 370 0.40 -23.11 8.90
CA LEU A 370 -0.44 -21.93 8.95
C LEU A 370 -0.76 -21.54 10.41
N TYR A 371 -0.35 -20.34 10.82
CA TYR A 371 -0.76 -19.72 12.08
C TYR A 371 -2.04 -18.91 11.89
N CYS A 372 -3.05 -19.12 12.74
CA CYS A 372 -4.27 -18.32 12.79
C CYS A 372 -4.27 -17.47 14.07
N TYR A 373 -4.29 -16.15 13.91
CA TYR A 373 -4.26 -15.20 15.00
C TYR A 373 -5.67 -14.69 15.29
N VAL A 374 -6.13 -14.94 16.52
CA VAL A 374 -7.45 -14.56 17.03
C VAL A 374 -7.33 -13.57 18.19
N LYS A 375 -8.34 -12.72 18.35
CA LYS A 375 -8.30 -11.54 19.25
C LYS A 375 -8.08 -11.83 20.72
N ASP A 376 -8.61 -12.95 21.23
CA ASP A 376 -8.58 -13.30 22.65
C ASP A 376 -8.68 -14.82 22.87
N ASP A 377 -8.58 -15.25 24.12
CA ASP A 377 -8.65 -16.68 24.47
C ASP A 377 -10.06 -17.24 24.30
N THR A 378 -11.12 -16.43 24.46
CA THR A 378 -12.50 -16.89 24.30
C THR A 378 -12.76 -17.33 22.86
N THR A 379 -12.36 -16.49 21.89
CA THR A 379 -12.40 -16.84 20.46
C THR A 379 -11.49 -18.04 20.19
N ARG A 380 -10.29 -18.09 20.78
CA ARG A 380 -9.39 -19.24 20.63
C ARG A 380 -10.04 -20.55 21.10
N GLN A 381 -10.65 -20.59 22.28
CA GLN A 381 -11.33 -21.79 22.79
C GLN A 381 -12.51 -22.19 21.90
N TRP A 382 -13.24 -21.22 21.35
CA TRP A 382 -14.30 -21.51 20.37
C TRP A 382 -13.73 -22.19 19.12
N PHE A 383 -12.60 -21.71 18.59
CA PHE A 383 -11.94 -22.31 17.44
C PHE A 383 -11.48 -23.73 17.72
N LEU A 384 -10.83 -23.97 18.87
CA LEU A 384 -10.38 -25.30 19.28
C LEU A 384 -11.55 -26.28 19.41
N LYS A 385 -12.69 -25.83 19.95
CA LYS A 385 -13.89 -26.65 20.08
C LYS A 385 -14.47 -27.11 18.74
N HIS A 386 -14.34 -26.29 17.68
CA HIS A 386 -14.90 -26.59 16.35
C HIS A 386 -13.81 -26.91 15.32
N ALA A 387 -12.57 -27.19 15.74
CA ALA A 387 -11.43 -27.38 14.85
C ALA A 387 -11.62 -28.54 13.86
N GLU A 388 -12.22 -29.64 14.31
CA GLU A 388 -12.58 -30.79 13.46
C GLU A 388 -13.63 -30.41 12.41
N GLU A 389 -14.72 -29.75 12.80
CA GLU A 389 -15.79 -29.32 11.87
C GLU A 389 -15.28 -28.29 10.83
N MET A 390 -14.38 -27.40 11.25
CA MET A 390 -13.74 -26.41 10.41
C MET A 390 -12.65 -26.99 9.49
N ASN A 391 -12.34 -28.28 9.60
CA ASN A 391 -11.23 -28.93 8.91
C ASN A 391 -9.90 -28.21 9.14
N TRP A 392 -9.65 -27.79 10.38
CA TRP A 392 -8.43 -27.07 10.75
C TRP A 392 -7.18 -27.89 10.38
N HIS A 393 -6.32 -27.28 9.57
CA HIS A 393 -5.03 -27.83 9.14
C HIS A 393 -5.09 -29.14 8.34
N ILE A 394 -6.19 -29.42 7.64
CA ILE A 394 -6.23 -30.48 6.62
C ILE A 394 -5.48 -29.98 5.38
N GLY A 395 -4.23 -30.44 5.19
CA GLY A 395 -3.40 -30.11 4.04
C GLY A 395 -3.67 -31.02 2.83
N VAL A 396 -3.38 -30.53 1.63
CA VAL A 396 -3.58 -31.28 0.38
C VAL A 396 -2.73 -32.57 0.32
N ASN A 397 -1.66 -32.64 1.13
CA ASN A 397 -0.74 -33.78 1.21
C ASN A 397 -0.67 -34.41 2.62
N THR A 398 -1.55 -34.05 3.54
CA THR A 398 -1.63 -34.69 4.87
C THR A 398 -2.69 -35.79 4.87
N ASP A 399 -2.74 -36.60 5.93
CA ASP A 399 -3.90 -37.48 6.14
C ASP A 399 -5.19 -36.64 6.16
N TRP A 400 -6.29 -37.23 5.69
CA TRP A 400 -7.59 -36.58 5.53
C TRP A 400 -8.34 -36.38 6.85
N ASP A 401 -7.71 -36.76 7.97
CA ASP A 401 -8.27 -36.70 9.31
C ASP A 401 -7.68 -35.50 10.06
N TYR A 402 -8.53 -34.83 10.85
CA TYR A 402 -8.11 -33.76 11.76
C TYR A 402 -7.04 -34.24 12.75
N LYS A 403 -6.02 -33.40 12.99
CA LYS A 403 -4.93 -33.69 13.94
C LYS A 403 -4.81 -32.59 15.01
N PRO A 404 -5.09 -32.91 16.30
CA PRO A 404 -5.03 -31.95 17.40
C PRO A 404 -3.67 -31.30 17.63
N GLU A 405 -2.57 -31.90 17.15
CA GLU A 405 -1.23 -31.31 17.24
C GLU A 405 -1.12 -29.95 16.52
N TYR A 406 -1.99 -29.65 15.56
CA TYR A 406 -1.99 -28.37 14.86
C TYR A 406 -2.78 -27.26 15.58
N ASP A 407 -3.43 -27.57 16.70
CA ASP A 407 -4.14 -26.59 17.51
C ASP A 407 -3.21 -25.53 18.14
N GLU A 408 -1.92 -25.84 18.27
CA GLU A 408 -0.90 -24.90 18.73
C GLU A 408 -0.73 -23.70 17.79
N TYR A 409 -1.11 -23.86 16.52
CA TYR A 409 -1.04 -22.81 15.51
C TYR A 409 -2.23 -21.85 15.56
N ILE A 410 -3.25 -22.13 16.39
CA ILE A 410 -4.30 -21.16 16.72
C ILE A 410 -3.80 -20.33 17.90
N VAL A 411 -3.49 -19.08 17.63
CA VAL A 411 -2.78 -18.17 18.50
C VAL A 411 -3.72 -17.08 19.00
N ASN A 412 -3.80 -16.93 20.32
CA ASN A 412 -4.39 -15.73 20.91
C ASN A 412 -3.35 -14.60 20.84
N GLU A 413 -3.65 -13.51 20.12
CA GLU A 413 -2.77 -12.35 19.96
C GLU A 413 -2.33 -11.73 21.30
N GLN A 414 -3.21 -11.71 22.30
CA GLN A 414 -2.94 -11.16 23.63
C GLN A 414 -1.94 -12.02 24.42
N SER A 415 -1.88 -13.32 24.13
CA SER A 415 -1.01 -14.28 24.85
C SER A 415 0.42 -14.35 24.33
N MET A 416 0.69 -13.89 23.10
CA MET A 416 1.98 -14.11 22.44
C MET A 416 2.94 -12.92 22.43
N GLY A 417 2.55 -11.73 22.90
CA GLY A 417 3.42 -10.56 22.75
C GLY A 417 3.80 -10.27 21.28
N LEU A 418 3.05 -10.82 20.32
CA LEU A 418 3.26 -10.74 18.87
C LEU A 418 2.24 -9.83 18.16
N ALA A 419 1.39 -9.16 18.94
CA ALA A 419 0.51 -8.11 18.44
C ALA A 419 1.34 -6.86 18.07
N GLY A 420 2.15 -6.88 17.02
CA GLY A 420 3.15 -5.82 16.84
C GLY A 420 3.74 -5.61 15.45
N VAL A 421 3.26 -6.29 14.41
CA VAL A 421 3.53 -5.82 13.03
C VAL A 421 2.29 -5.09 12.56
N PRO A 422 2.32 -3.75 12.48
CA PRO A 422 1.19 -3.00 11.96
C PRO A 422 0.95 -3.38 10.50
N ILE A 423 -0.29 -3.72 10.17
CA ILE A 423 -0.69 -3.99 8.79
C ILE A 423 -0.71 -2.66 8.07
N ARG A 424 0.17 -2.56 7.09
CA ARG A 424 0.23 -1.42 6.17
C ARG A 424 -0.90 -1.61 5.17
N THR A 425 -2.04 -1.01 5.45
CA THR A 425 -3.12 -0.95 4.46
C THR A 425 -2.81 0.04 3.32
N HIS A 426 -1.85 0.94 3.55
CA HIS A 426 -1.34 1.88 2.56
C HIS A 426 0.05 1.47 2.05
N GLU A 427 0.19 1.29 0.74
CA GLU A 427 1.51 1.19 0.12
C GLU A 427 2.32 2.46 0.43
N PRO A 428 3.61 2.38 0.78
CA PRO A 428 4.45 3.55 0.90
C PRO A 428 4.46 4.30 -0.44
N THR A 429 3.64 5.34 -0.53
CA THR A 429 3.66 6.17 -1.73
C THR A 429 5.02 6.80 -1.85
N ASP A 430 5.38 7.10 -3.10
CA ASP A 430 6.66 7.69 -3.44
C ASP A 430 6.83 9.10 -2.80
N ASN A 431 5.78 9.68 -2.20
CA ASN A 431 5.75 11.02 -1.64
C ASN A 431 5.23 11.03 -0.19
N ARG A 432 5.93 11.76 0.68
CA ARG A 432 5.70 11.78 2.13
C ARG A 432 5.32 13.18 2.56
N ILE A 433 4.91 13.33 3.80
CA ILE A 433 4.97 14.64 4.44
C ILE A 433 6.43 15.15 4.37
N MET A 434 6.59 16.42 4.07
CA MET A 434 7.90 17.06 4.05
C MET A 434 8.53 17.02 5.43
N ALA A 435 9.86 16.98 5.51
CA ALA A 435 10.52 17.24 6.77
C ALA A 435 10.17 18.65 7.20
N GLU A 436 9.84 18.85 8.47
CA GLU A 436 9.50 20.17 8.98
C GLU A 436 10.63 21.17 8.64
N PRO A 437 10.37 22.17 7.78
CA PRO A 437 11.36 23.19 7.51
C PRO A 437 11.60 23.97 8.80
N ALA A 438 12.87 24.05 9.19
CA ALA A 438 13.35 25.00 10.16
C ALA A 438 12.85 26.43 9.84
N LYS A 439 11.74 26.86 10.45
CA LYS A 439 11.27 28.25 10.38
C LYS A 439 10.84 28.73 11.76
N TYR A 440 11.67 29.63 12.23
CA TYR A 440 11.74 30.29 13.51
C TYR A 440 12.34 31.65 13.19
N THR A 441 12.11 32.66 14.03
CA THR A 441 12.92 33.88 13.98
C THR A 441 14.35 33.65 14.49
N GLU A 442 14.66 32.51 15.14
CA GLU A 442 15.99 31.87 15.39
C GLU A 442 15.78 30.59 16.25
N LEU A 443 16.22 29.39 15.82
CA LEU A 443 16.30 28.15 16.64
C LEU A 443 17.73 27.97 17.19
N PRO A 444 17.91 27.14 18.23
CA PRO A 444 19.15 27.02 18.97
C PRO A 444 20.33 26.56 18.11
N SER A 445 21.47 27.21 18.33
CA SER A 445 22.78 26.61 18.16
C SER A 445 22.79 25.21 18.78
N LYS A 446 23.33 24.23 18.07
CA LYS A 446 23.52 22.88 18.58
C LYS A 446 24.55 22.91 19.72
N ASP A 447 24.38 22.04 20.70
CA ASP A 447 25.47 21.72 21.62
C ASP A 447 26.59 20.96 20.91
N GLU A 448 27.66 20.68 21.63
CA GLU A 448 28.84 19.93 21.13
C GLU A 448 28.53 18.52 20.62
N ASN A 449 27.33 17.99 20.90
CA ASN A 449 26.86 16.67 20.49
C ASN A 449 25.81 16.73 19.36
N GLY A 450 25.49 17.93 18.86
CA GLY A 450 24.52 18.11 17.79
C GLY A 450 23.07 18.21 18.26
N TYR A 451 22.83 18.25 19.58
CA TYR A 451 21.50 18.39 20.16
C TYR A 451 21.08 19.87 20.20
N PRO A 452 19.79 20.18 20.00
CA PRO A 452 19.27 21.53 20.19
C PRO A 452 19.55 22.00 21.63
N ILE A 453 20.25 23.12 21.82
CA ILE A 453 20.43 23.70 23.16
C ILE A 453 19.04 24.13 23.65
N SER A 454 18.48 23.41 24.61
CA SER A 454 17.21 23.80 25.23
C SER A 454 17.44 25.04 26.10
N TYR A 455 16.63 26.09 25.89
CA TYR A 455 15.70 26.66 26.89
C TYR A 455 15.50 28.20 26.85
N VAL A 456 14.24 28.61 27.13
CA VAL A 456 13.75 29.59 28.14
C VAL A 456 12.62 30.49 27.59
N THR A 457 11.45 30.38 28.25
CA THR A 457 10.34 31.30 28.48
C THR A 457 10.23 32.62 27.71
N ASP A 458 8.99 32.86 27.27
CA ASP A 458 8.37 34.08 26.72
C ASP A 458 8.54 34.35 25.21
N THR A 459 7.41 34.14 24.51
CA THR A 459 6.97 34.70 23.21
C THR A 459 7.45 34.09 21.89
N LYS A 460 8.24 33.01 21.87
CA LYS A 460 8.63 32.31 20.62
C LYS A 460 7.82 31.04 20.41
N ARG A 461 6.82 31.10 19.52
CA ARG A 461 5.96 29.97 19.11
C ARG A 461 6.41 29.37 17.78
N TYR A 462 6.21 28.07 17.60
CA TYR A 462 6.50 27.39 16.33
C TYR A 462 5.41 27.70 15.29
N TYR A 463 5.83 27.83 14.04
CA TYR A 463 4.92 27.88 12.91
C TYR A 463 4.64 26.46 12.41
N PHE A 464 3.40 26.19 12.06
CA PHE A 464 3.00 24.93 11.47
C PHE A 464 3.60 24.79 10.07
N PHE A 465 4.51 23.85 9.83
CA PHE A 465 5.15 23.58 8.52
C PHE A 465 5.83 24.78 7.86
N GLY A 466 6.32 25.72 8.67
CA GLY A 466 6.92 26.96 8.18
C GLY A 466 5.97 27.88 7.41
N THR A 467 4.66 27.73 7.67
CA THR A 467 3.58 28.62 7.24
C THR A 467 3.53 29.88 8.13
N GLU A 468 2.48 30.69 7.98
CA GLU A 468 2.23 31.86 8.85
C GLU A 468 1.32 31.54 10.04
N ILE A 469 0.86 30.29 10.17
CA ILE A 469 0.00 29.83 11.28
C ILE A 469 0.87 29.38 12.44
N LYS A 470 0.61 29.91 13.64
CA LYS A 470 1.28 29.47 14.86
C LYS A 470 0.62 28.20 15.37
N ARG A 471 1.39 27.34 16.01
CA ARG A 471 0.88 26.08 16.56
C ARG A 471 -0.10 26.29 17.73
N ASP A 472 0.11 27.30 18.58
CA ASP A 472 -0.86 27.69 19.62
C ASP A 472 -2.14 28.33 19.06
N ASP A 473 -2.19 28.64 17.75
CA ASP A 473 -3.43 29.06 17.10
C ASP A 473 -4.18 27.83 16.53
N ILE A 474 -3.66 26.60 16.70
CA ILE A 474 -4.28 25.33 16.31
C ILE A 474 -4.77 24.62 17.56
N GLU A 475 -6.07 24.47 17.71
CA GLU A 475 -6.69 23.82 18.87
C GLU A 475 -6.88 22.31 18.68
N GLU A 476 -7.09 21.88 17.44
CA GLU A 476 -7.28 20.48 17.03
C GLU A 476 -6.43 20.19 15.80
N LEU A 477 -5.73 19.04 15.79
CA LEU A 477 -5.08 18.52 14.59
C LEU A 477 -5.64 17.14 14.23
N THR A 478 -6.22 17.02 13.04
CA THR A 478 -6.71 15.73 12.51
C THR A 478 -5.78 15.18 11.44
N ILE A 479 -5.51 13.89 11.47
CA ILE A 479 -4.81 13.16 10.39
C ILE A 479 -5.83 12.30 9.64
N GLU A 480 -5.99 12.52 8.34
CA GLU A 480 -7.02 11.89 7.51
C GLU A 480 -6.44 11.06 6.35
N THR A 481 -7.28 10.15 5.85
CA THR A 481 -7.00 9.25 4.72
C THR A 481 -7.35 9.85 3.35
N SER A 482 -7.73 11.12 3.28
CA SER A 482 -7.92 11.83 2.00
C SER A 482 -7.18 13.16 2.01
N CYS A 483 -6.63 13.57 0.86
CA CYS A 483 -6.03 14.91 0.71
C CYS A 483 -7.01 15.93 0.07
N LYS A 484 -8.31 15.62 0.03
CA LYS A 484 -9.33 16.48 -0.57
C LYS A 484 -9.69 17.63 0.39
N VAL A 485 -9.19 18.82 0.07
CA VAL A 485 -9.50 20.02 0.83
C VAL A 485 -10.99 20.40 0.69
N PRO A 486 -11.73 20.55 1.80
CA PRO A 486 -13.15 20.90 1.75
C PRO A 486 -13.34 22.37 1.33
N GLU A 487 -14.46 22.68 0.66
CA GLU A 487 -14.75 24.05 0.17
C GLU A 487 -14.82 25.09 1.29
N LYS A 488 -15.16 24.67 2.51
CA LYS A 488 -15.22 25.52 3.71
C LYS A 488 -13.86 25.85 4.33
N ALA A 489 -12.76 25.28 3.82
CA ALA A 489 -11.43 25.56 4.34
C ALA A 489 -11.07 27.04 4.18
N LEU A 490 -10.54 27.64 5.23
CA LEU A 490 -10.08 29.04 5.22
C LEU A 490 -8.78 29.20 4.45
N GLY A 491 -7.94 28.16 4.48
CA GLY A 491 -6.71 28.07 3.71
C GLY A 491 -6.20 26.65 3.62
N GLN A 492 -5.18 26.45 2.77
CA GLN A 492 -4.57 25.16 2.52
C GLN A 492 -3.09 25.30 2.16
N PHE A 493 -2.33 24.24 2.42
CA PHE A 493 -0.91 24.12 2.17
C PHE A 493 -0.58 22.76 1.57
N ASP A 494 0.36 22.73 0.65
CA ASP A 494 0.94 21.48 0.16
C ASP A 494 2.11 21.08 1.07
N LEU A 495 1.88 20.07 1.91
CA LEU A 495 2.87 19.53 2.83
C LEU A 495 3.65 18.36 2.23
N SER A 496 3.48 18.08 0.94
CA SER A 496 4.14 16.95 0.32
C SER A 496 5.62 17.27 0.06
N GLU A 497 6.52 16.31 0.28
CA GLU A 497 7.97 16.47 0.10
C GLU A 497 8.31 16.96 -1.32
N LYS A 498 7.56 16.48 -2.32
CA LYS A 498 7.73 16.87 -3.73
C LYS A 498 6.94 18.11 -4.14
N GLN A 499 6.15 18.71 -3.24
CA GLN A 499 5.29 19.86 -3.52
C GLN A 499 4.40 19.60 -4.75
N ASN A 500 3.66 18.49 -4.72
CA ASN A 500 2.79 18.04 -5.80
C ASN A 500 1.30 17.87 -5.40
N GLY A 501 0.92 18.30 -4.20
CA GLY A 501 -0.44 18.23 -3.67
C GLY A 501 -0.88 16.86 -3.16
N SER A 502 0.02 15.87 -3.02
CA SER A 502 -0.36 14.54 -2.53
C SER A 502 -0.48 14.43 -1.01
N VAL A 503 0.00 15.44 -0.29
CA VAL A 503 -0.17 15.59 1.16
C VAL A 503 -0.60 17.03 1.35
N MET A 504 -1.85 17.23 1.70
CA MET A 504 -2.44 18.54 1.87
C MET A 504 -2.65 18.79 3.36
N ALA A 505 -2.44 20.03 3.78
CA ALA A 505 -2.99 20.51 5.04
C ALA A 505 -3.99 21.61 4.77
N TRP A 506 -5.02 21.71 5.57
CA TRP A 506 -6.01 22.77 5.51
C TRP A 506 -6.57 23.04 6.88
N TYR A 507 -7.18 24.20 7.05
CA TYR A 507 -7.72 24.60 8.34
C TYR A 507 -9.07 25.27 8.22
N THR A 508 -9.87 25.09 9.26
CA THR A 508 -11.15 25.76 9.48
C THR A 508 -11.10 26.53 10.79
N ASP A 509 -12.17 27.27 11.06
CA ASP A 509 -12.49 27.86 12.36
C ASP A 509 -13.98 27.55 12.55
N LYS A 510 -14.31 26.35 13.05
CA LYS A 510 -15.70 25.84 13.04
C LYS A 510 -16.55 26.64 14.02
N ASP A 511 -15.99 27.08 15.14
CA ASP A 511 -16.71 27.75 16.23
C ASP A 511 -16.56 29.28 16.22
N LYS A 512 -15.65 29.83 15.40
CA LYS A 512 -15.40 31.27 15.18
C LYS A 512 -14.74 31.96 16.36
N ASP A 513 -13.94 31.22 17.13
CA ASP A 513 -13.19 31.77 18.27
C ASP A 513 -11.80 32.34 17.87
N GLY A 514 -11.35 32.04 16.65
CA GLY A 514 -10.08 32.49 16.08
C GLY A 514 -8.93 31.51 16.27
N LEU A 515 -9.18 30.33 16.84
CA LEU A 515 -8.34 29.15 16.80
C LEU A 515 -8.74 28.29 15.60
N TYR A 516 -7.85 27.38 15.22
CA TYR A 516 -8.00 26.62 13.99
C TYR A 516 -8.07 25.12 14.26
N GLU A 517 -9.02 24.44 13.61
CA GLU A 517 -8.95 23.00 13.43
C GLU A 517 -8.15 22.72 12.15
N MET A 518 -6.95 22.20 12.34
CA MET A 518 -6.04 21.84 11.26
C MET A 518 -6.24 20.38 10.88
N THR A 519 -6.19 20.08 9.59
CA THR A 519 -6.19 18.71 9.07
C THR A 519 -4.97 18.49 8.19
N ILE A 520 -4.32 17.34 8.31
CA ILE A 520 -3.32 16.84 7.36
C ILE A 520 -3.89 15.58 6.71
N GLY A 521 -3.97 15.59 5.38
CA GLY A 521 -4.59 14.54 4.60
C GLY A 521 -3.72 14.02 3.47
N GLN A 522 -3.73 12.71 3.29
CA GLN A 522 -3.11 12.00 2.17
C GLN A 522 -4.03 10.82 1.82
N GLU A 523 -4.28 10.57 0.53
CA GLU A 523 -5.05 9.40 0.09
C GLU A 523 -4.47 8.11 0.70
N GLY A 524 -5.28 7.34 1.42
CA GLY A 524 -4.86 6.12 2.13
C GLY A 524 -4.07 6.35 3.42
N GLY A 525 -3.89 7.59 3.85
CA GLY A 525 -3.22 7.98 5.11
C GLY A 525 -1.82 8.56 4.92
N VAL A 526 -1.34 9.27 5.94
CA VAL A 526 -0.19 10.17 5.86
C VAL A 526 1.11 9.43 6.13
N VAL A 527 2.03 9.45 5.15
CA VAL A 527 3.35 8.82 5.29
C VAL A 527 4.35 9.81 5.88
N ALA A 528 4.89 9.48 7.05
CA ALA A 528 5.79 10.34 7.80
C ALA A 528 7.20 10.45 7.16
N ASN A 529 7.86 11.60 7.36
CA ASN A 529 9.20 11.84 6.85
C ASN A 529 10.26 11.06 7.67
N PRO A 530 11.40 10.60 7.09
CA PRO A 530 12.50 10.04 7.88
C PRO A 530 12.97 10.90 9.07
N ASN A 531 12.80 12.21 8.98
CA ASN A 531 13.02 13.16 10.06
C ASN A 531 11.68 13.78 10.52
N CYS A 532 11.14 13.30 11.63
CA CYS A 532 9.92 13.79 12.28
C CYS A 532 10.19 14.61 13.54
N CYS A 533 11.38 15.20 13.65
CA CYS A 533 11.65 16.08 14.78
C CYS A 533 10.63 17.23 14.82
N TYR A 534 10.08 17.51 16.00
CA TYR A 534 9.12 18.59 16.25
C TYR A 534 7.79 18.48 15.48
N LEU A 535 7.46 17.33 14.89
CA LEU A 535 6.27 17.20 14.02
C LEU A 535 4.98 17.66 14.72
N PHE A 536 4.83 17.34 15.99
CA PHE A 536 3.66 17.63 16.83
C PHE A 536 4.02 18.47 18.07
N CYS A 537 5.11 19.24 17.99
CA CYS A 537 5.53 20.17 19.02
C CYS A 537 4.47 21.26 19.24
N ASP A 538 4.28 21.73 20.48
CA ASP A 538 3.37 22.83 20.85
C ASP A 538 1.92 22.65 20.36
N LEU A 539 1.49 21.41 20.14
CA LEU A 539 0.11 21.09 19.78
C LEU A 539 -0.61 20.41 20.95
N SER A 540 -1.93 20.42 20.86
CA SER A 540 -2.85 19.65 21.70
C SER A 540 -3.85 18.90 20.81
N GLN A 541 -4.59 17.97 21.42
CA GLN A 541 -5.72 17.26 20.80
C GLN A 541 -5.47 16.75 19.36
N ILE A 542 -4.57 15.78 19.21
CA ILE A 542 -4.32 15.15 17.90
C ILE A 542 -5.23 13.95 17.69
N ASN A 543 -6.03 14.01 16.63
CA ASN A 543 -6.95 12.97 16.22
C ASN A 543 -6.45 12.25 14.95
N GLY A 544 -6.88 11.00 14.75
CA GLY A 544 -6.53 10.21 13.56
C GLY A 544 -5.09 9.67 13.56
N MET A 545 -4.44 9.53 14.71
CA MET A 545 -3.06 9.00 14.82
C MET A 545 -2.86 7.63 14.15
N GLY A 546 -3.92 6.81 14.04
CA GLY A 546 -3.90 5.55 13.30
C GLY A 546 -3.62 5.70 11.80
N ASN A 547 -3.86 6.89 11.24
CA ASN A 547 -3.64 7.24 9.83
C ASN A 547 -2.22 7.75 9.55
N LEU A 548 -1.34 7.83 10.56
CA LEU A 548 0.05 8.27 10.41
C LEU A 548 1.01 7.08 10.33
N TYR A 549 1.62 6.88 9.16
CA TYR A 549 2.58 5.79 8.95
C TYR A 549 4.01 6.22 9.27
N THR A 550 4.54 5.75 10.39
CA THR A 550 5.87 6.13 10.92
C THR A 550 7.00 5.12 10.66
N SER A 551 6.72 3.99 10.02
CA SER A 551 7.71 2.93 9.83
C SER A 551 8.99 3.33 9.07
N GLY A 552 8.94 4.41 8.28
CA GLY A 552 10.09 4.96 7.55
C GLY A 552 10.88 6.02 8.33
N VAL A 553 10.47 6.32 9.57
CA VAL A 553 11.05 7.37 10.40
C VAL A 553 12.33 6.87 11.06
N THR A 554 13.37 7.70 11.01
CA THR A 554 14.67 7.43 11.63
C THR A 554 14.96 8.36 12.80
N ASP A 555 14.29 9.49 12.89
CA ASP A 555 14.42 10.47 13.96
C ASP A 555 13.06 11.03 14.37
N MET A 556 12.72 10.88 15.64
CA MET A 556 11.50 11.39 16.29
C MET A 556 11.83 12.29 17.50
N SER A 557 13.04 12.84 17.54
CA SER A 557 13.45 13.68 18.66
C SER A 557 12.52 14.89 18.79
N TYR A 558 12.04 15.18 19.99
CA TYR A 558 11.12 16.30 20.25
C TYR A 558 9.79 16.27 19.48
N MET A 559 9.36 15.10 19.00
CA MET A 559 8.14 14.98 18.19
C MET A 559 6.88 15.54 18.89
N PHE A 560 6.72 15.33 20.19
CA PHE A 560 5.63 15.82 21.04
C PHE A 560 6.15 16.75 22.15
N LEU A 561 7.15 17.57 21.82
CA LEU A 561 7.67 18.59 22.74
C LEU A 561 6.55 19.57 23.12
N ASP A 562 6.39 19.85 24.41
CA ASP A 562 5.39 20.78 24.97
C ASP A 562 3.94 20.46 24.54
N TYR A 563 3.67 19.17 24.31
CA TYR A 563 2.31 18.72 24.01
C TYR A 563 1.47 18.76 25.28
N ASN A 564 0.32 19.44 25.23
CA ASN A 564 -0.59 19.56 26.36
C ASN A 564 -1.88 18.77 26.14
N THR A 565 -2.35 18.11 27.20
CA THR A 565 -3.62 17.39 27.23
C THR A 565 -4.68 18.25 27.88
N GLU A 566 -5.71 18.64 27.13
CA GLU A 566 -6.82 19.40 27.70
C GLU A 566 -7.79 18.45 28.42
N ASN A 567 -8.34 18.89 29.55
CA ASN A 567 -9.41 18.19 30.28
C ASN A 567 -9.11 16.73 30.70
N GLY A 568 -7.83 16.37 30.86
CA GLY A 568 -7.44 15.02 31.26
C GLY A 568 -7.57 13.97 30.14
N THR A 569 -7.54 14.41 28.88
CA THR A 569 -7.45 13.54 27.71
C THR A 569 -6.08 12.84 27.63
N MET A 570 -6.05 11.66 27.01
CA MET A 570 -4.85 10.85 26.81
C MET A 570 -4.29 11.08 25.39
N LEU A 571 -2.96 11.21 25.23
CA LEU A 571 -2.36 11.08 23.91
C LEU A 571 -2.34 9.61 23.48
N ASN A 572 -3.16 9.25 22.49
CA ASN A 572 -3.22 7.89 21.96
C ASN A 572 -2.47 7.81 20.61
N LEU A 573 -1.31 7.15 20.59
CA LEU A 573 -0.55 6.97 19.34
C LEU A 573 -1.16 5.92 18.39
N GLY A 574 -2.11 5.11 18.86
CA GLY A 574 -2.70 4.02 18.09
C GLY A 574 -1.78 2.81 17.95
N ASN A 575 -2.31 1.70 17.41
CA ASN A 575 -1.55 0.45 17.26
C ASN A 575 -0.50 0.49 16.14
N ASN A 576 -0.61 1.46 15.22
CA ASN A 576 0.20 1.53 13.99
C ASN A 576 1.45 2.41 14.10
N PHE A 577 1.69 3.03 15.26
CA PHE A 577 2.84 3.93 15.49
C PHE A 577 4.16 3.15 15.60
N ASP A 578 4.70 2.77 14.45
CA ASP A 578 5.92 1.98 14.28
C ASP A 578 7.18 2.81 14.52
N THR A 579 7.96 2.44 15.54
CA THR A 579 9.27 3.03 15.86
C THR A 579 10.44 2.09 15.59
N SER A 580 10.22 0.98 14.88
CA SER A 580 11.22 -0.06 14.63
C SER A 580 12.41 0.38 13.79
N ASN A 581 12.32 1.50 13.06
CA ASN A 581 13.45 2.08 12.32
C ASN A 581 14.01 3.36 12.96
N VAL A 582 13.46 3.78 14.11
CA VAL A 582 13.86 5.00 14.80
C VAL A 582 15.20 4.78 15.48
N LYS A 583 16.14 5.67 15.17
CA LYS A 583 17.51 5.67 15.70
C LYS A 583 17.69 6.68 16.83
N ARG A 584 16.92 7.78 16.78
CA ARG A 584 16.96 8.90 17.72
C ARG A 584 15.55 9.30 18.15
N MET A 585 15.36 9.45 19.46
CA MET A 585 14.07 9.73 20.10
C MET A 585 14.26 10.65 21.32
N ASP A 586 15.31 11.48 21.29
CA ASP A 586 15.65 12.35 22.41
C ASP A 586 14.58 13.43 22.59
N GLY A 587 14.09 13.58 23.81
CA GLY A 587 13.08 14.56 24.19
C GLY A 587 11.74 14.37 23.49
N MET A 588 11.41 13.18 22.97
CA MET A 588 10.16 12.93 22.24
C MET A 588 8.93 13.45 22.98
N PHE A 589 8.90 13.38 24.31
CA PHE A 589 7.83 13.86 25.19
C PHE A 589 8.34 14.91 26.20
N ALA A 590 9.33 15.72 25.83
CA ALA A 590 9.82 16.79 26.71
C ALA A 590 8.71 17.82 26.99
N TYR A 591 8.58 18.27 28.24
CA TYR A 591 7.46 19.11 28.73
C TYR A 591 6.04 18.62 28.40
N PHE A 592 5.86 17.33 28.10
CA PHE A 592 4.52 16.77 27.93
C PHE A 592 3.65 17.10 29.15
N GLY A 593 2.41 17.54 28.94
CA GLY A 593 1.44 17.88 29.99
C GLY A 593 1.91 18.88 31.05
N ALA A 594 2.87 19.74 30.72
CA ALA A 594 3.43 20.70 31.68
C ALA A 594 2.38 21.72 32.17
N GLU A 595 1.34 22.01 31.39
CA GLU A 595 0.25 22.90 31.78
C GLU A 595 -0.89 22.18 32.51
N SER A 596 -1.23 20.96 32.07
CA SER A 596 -2.37 20.20 32.61
C SER A 596 -2.09 19.48 33.92
N GLY A 597 -0.81 19.23 34.21
CA GLY A 597 -0.37 18.50 35.39
C GLY A 597 -0.62 16.98 35.34
N ARG A 598 -1.13 16.47 34.19
CA ARG A 598 -1.48 15.05 34.00
C ARG A 598 -0.90 14.46 32.70
N LEU A 599 -0.31 13.25 32.79
CA LEU A 599 0.48 12.61 31.73
C LEU A 599 -0.04 11.22 31.37
N ASP A 600 -1.14 11.14 30.65
CA ASP A 600 -1.63 9.85 30.11
C ASP A 600 -1.24 9.72 28.64
N VAL A 601 -0.47 8.67 28.31
CA VAL A 601 -0.05 8.36 26.94
C VAL A 601 -0.16 6.87 26.65
N ARG A 602 -0.77 6.51 25.53
CA ARG A 602 -0.78 5.14 24.99
C ARG A 602 0.19 5.04 23.82
N LEU A 603 1.22 4.21 23.96
CA LEU A 603 2.26 4.02 22.94
C LEU A 603 1.86 3.07 21.81
N GLY A 604 0.94 2.13 22.10
CA GLY A 604 0.41 1.19 21.12
C GLY A 604 1.32 0.00 20.79
N LYS A 605 0.77 -0.91 19.97
CA LYS A 605 1.34 -2.22 19.63
C LYS A 605 2.64 -2.17 18.83
N ALA A 606 2.78 -1.26 17.87
CA ALA A 606 3.98 -1.18 17.02
C ALA A 606 5.18 -0.44 17.66
N PHE A 607 5.01 0.10 18.88
CA PHE A 607 6.03 0.90 19.54
C PHE A 607 7.15 0.03 20.13
N THR A 608 8.40 0.37 19.84
CA THR A 608 9.59 -0.37 20.28
C THR A 608 10.84 0.52 20.43
N PHE A 609 11.76 0.12 21.31
CA PHE A 609 13.04 0.79 21.53
C PHE A 609 14.24 0.06 20.86
N LYS A 610 13.99 -1.02 20.10
CA LYS A 610 15.01 -1.98 19.62
C LYS A 610 16.10 -1.38 18.72
N SER A 611 15.78 -0.34 17.96
CA SER A 611 16.67 0.21 16.92
C SER A 611 17.40 1.49 17.31
N LEU A 612 17.26 1.91 18.57
CA LEU A 612 17.86 3.14 19.07
C LEU A 612 19.39 3.02 19.13
N GLU A 613 20.08 4.05 18.62
CA GLU A 613 21.54 4.11 18.64
C GLU A 613 22.09 4.47 20.04
N LYS A 614 21.26 5.11 20.87
CA LYS A 614 21.55 5.52 22.24
C LYS A 614 20.29 5.43 23.10
N VAL A 615 20.46 5.28 24.41
CA VAL A 615 19.36 5.42 25.38
C VAL A 615 18.90 6.89 25.34
N PRO A 616 17.65 7.17 24.95
CA PRO A 616 17.19 8.54 24.75
C PRO A 616 16.78 9.16 26.08
N LEU A 617 16.86 10.48 26.20
CA LEU A 617 16.15 11.20 27.27
C LEU A 617 14.72 11.46 26.82
N LEU A 618 13.79 10.52 27.03
CA LEU A 618 12.41 10.63 26.50
C LEU A 618 11.63 11.84 27.03
N MET A 619 11.77 12.12 28.33
CA MET A 619 11.08 13.20 29.04
C MET A 619 12.05 13.98 29.92
N TYR A 620 11.87 15.29 30.00
CA TYR A 620 12.55 16.14 30.97
C TYR A 620 11.76 17.45 31.19
N TYR A 621 11.93 18.03 32.38
CA TYR A 621 11.30 19.28 32.81
C TYR A 621 12.35 20.21 33.43
N LYS A 622 12.13 21.54 33.40
CA LYS A 622 13.05 22.52 34.00
C LYS A 622 13.10 22.45 35.51
N THR A 623 11.94 22.29 36.11
CA THR A 623 11.73 22.28 37.56
C THR A 623 11.29 20.88 37.98
N PRO A 624 11.62 20.43 39.19
CA PRO A 624 10.97 19.28 39.77
C PRO A 624 9.47 19.60 39.89
N VAL A 625 8.64 18.82 39.22
CA VAL A 625 7.17 18.91 39.26
C VAL A 625 6.63 17.53 39.56
N GLU A 626 5.66 17.45 40.46
CA GLU A 626 4.91 16.22 40.76
C GLU A 626 3.72 16.18 39.79
N TYR A 627 3.87 15.45 38.69
CA TYR A 627 2.79 15.19 37.73
C TYR A 627 2.22 13.79 37.93
N GLU A 628 0.90 13.66 37.79
CA GLU A 628 0.19 12.38 37.89
C GLU A 628 -0.07 11.82 36.48
N GLY A 629 0.01 10.51 36.25
CA GLY A 629 -0.27 9.95 34.93
C GLY A 629 0.28 8.55 34.70
N SER A 630 -0.17 7.91 33.63
CA SER A 630 0.19 6.55 33.25
C SER A 630 0.72 6.46 31.82
N VAL A 631 1.75 5.65 31.64
CA VAL A 631 2.21 5.25 30.29
C VAL A 631 1.65 3.86 30.02
N PHE A 632 0.71 3.79 29.08
CA PHE A 632 0.07 2.56 28.65
C PHE A 632 0.84 1.93 27.51
N VAL A 633 1.28 0.68 27.70
CA VAL A 633 2.11 -0.04 26.74
C VAL A 633 1.54 -1.44 26.48
N SER A 634 1.76 -1.94 25.26
CA SER A 634 1.24 -3.26 24.86
C SER A 634 2.15 -4.41 25.26
N PHE A 635 3.42 -4.15 25.59
CA PHE A 635 4.40 -5.21 25.86
C PHE A 635 5.27 -4.94 27.08
N GLU A 636 5.56 -6.02 27.82
CA GLU A 636 6.45 -6.01 28.97
C GLU A 636 7.86 -5.51 28.62
N GLU A 637 8.38 -5.83 27.44
CA GLU A 637 9.71 -5.35 27.00
C GLU A 637 9.79 -3.81 26.98
N VAL A 638 8.73 -3.15 26.52
CA VAL A 638 8.61 -1.68 26.47
C VAL A 638 8.44 -1.14 27.89
N ALA A 639 7.59 -1.78 28.70
CA ALA A 639 7.39 -1.43 30.11
C ALA A 639 8.71 -1.53 30.91
N ASP A 640 9.46 -2.61 30.72
CA ASP A 640 10.75 -2.85 31.35
C ASP A 640 11.78 -1.83 30.92
N TYR A 641 11.85 -1.49 29.63
CA TYR A 641 12.76 -0.46 29.14
C TYR A 641 12.50 0.87 29.88
N ILE A 642 11.23 1.27 29.98
CA ILE A 642 10.77 2.46 30.69
C ILE A 642 11.13 2.40 32.18
N ARG A 643 10.84 1.28 32.85
CA ARG A 643 11.05 1.11 34.30
C ARG A 643 12.54 1.06 34.66
N ASN A 644 13.36 0.37 33.88
CA ASN A 644 14.78 0.14 34.17
C ASN A 644 15.67 1.33 33.83
N SER A 645 15.23 2.21 32.93
CA SER A 645 15.93 3.44 32.59
C SER A 645 15.98 4.47 33.74
N LYS A 646 15.24 4.25 34.83
CA LYS A 646 15.26 5.05 36.07
C LYS A 646 16.59 5.03 36.84
N LYS A 647 17.55 4.16 36.50
CA LYS A 647 18.83 3.99 37.25
C LYS A 647 20.00 4.84 36.76
N GLY A 648 19.90 5.48 35.60
CA GLY A 648 20.86 6.47 35.10
C GLY A 648 20.15 7.82 34.97
N SER A 649 20.84 8.92 35.23
CA SER A 649 20.33 10.29 35.35
C SER A 649 19.66 10.90 34.10
N THR A 650 19.16 10.09 33.17
CA THR A 650 18.71 10.49 31.84
C THR A 650 17.39 9.85 31.40
N LEU A 651 16.62 9.20 32.28
CA LEU A 651 15.22 8.89 31.98
C LEU A 651 14.31 9.14 33.19
N ALA A 652 13.97 10.41 33.41
CA ALA A 652 12.95 10.78 34.37
C ALA A 652 11.55 10.63 33.74
N MET A 653 11.11 9.39 33.52
CA MET A 653 9.67 9.12 33.48
C MET A 653 9.26 8.77 34.92
N TYR A 654 8.87 9.77 35.70
CA TYR A 654 8.39 9.58 37.08
C TYR A 654 6.98 8.97 37.12
N HIS A 655 6.73 7.86 36.42
CA HIS A 655 5.37 7.32 36.29
C HIS A 655 5.35 5.78 36.29
N THR A 656 4.18 5.22 36.55
CA THR A 656 3.89 3.78 36.47
C THR A 656 3.71 3.41 35.00
N ALA A 657 4.52 2.48 34.49
CA ALA A 657 4.24 1.86 33.20
C ALA A 657 3.17 0.78 33.45
N VAL A 658 2.01 0.94 32.83
CA VAL A 658 0.87 0.03 32.99
C VAL A 658 0.74 -0.78 31.71
N ILE A 659 0.73 -2.10 31.85
CA ILE A 659 0.40 -3.00 30.74
C ILE A 659 -1.11 -3.11 30.71
N GLU A 660 -1.72 -2.50 29.69
CA GLU A 660 -3.17 -2.49 29.52
C GLU A 660 -3.54 -2.73 28.06
N ASN A 661 -4.48 -3.66 27.87
CA ASN A 661 -5.11 -3.92 26.58
C ASN A 661 -6.26 -2.92 26.39
N TYR A 662 -5.96 -1.69 25.94
CA TYR A 662 -7.00 -0.75 25.53
C TYR A 662 -7.73 -1.29 24.29
N PRO A 663 -9.09 -1.35 24.30
CA PRO A 663 -9.86 -1.31 23.07
C PRO A 663 -9.52 -0.02 22.32
N ASP A 664 -9.58 0.00 21.00
CA ASP A 664 -9.42 1.24 20.24
C ASP A 664 -10.63 2.14 20.51
N TRP A 665 -10.43 3.23 21.25
CA TRP A 665 -11.44 4.26 21.45
C TRP A 665 -11.17 5.32 20.38
N ASN A 666 -12.07 5.41 19.40
CA ASN A 666 -12.21 6.58 18.54
C ASN A 666 -12.85 7.72 19.31
#